data_AF-A0A1W9UKH4-F1
#
_entry.id   AF-A0A1W9UKH4-F1
#
_cell.length_a   1.000
_cell.length_b   1.000
_cell.length_c   1.000
_cell.angle_alpha   90.00
_cell.angle_beta   90.00
_cell.angle_gamma   90.00
#
_symmetry.space_group_name_H-M   'P 1'
#
loop_
_entity.id
_entity.type
_entity.pdbx_description
1 polymer ?
#
loop_
_entity_poly.entity_id
_entity_poly.type
_entity_poly.pdbx_seq_one_letter_code
_entity_poly.pdbx_strand_id
1 'polypeptide(L)'
;MSTVRRWYIYLVSAISLQATTWAVIALLRNLFISRLNPPPAAIAFPIAVIIIGLPVFLAHWLWGQRLAGRTADERGATLRRFYLYGTMAAFLAPFAANAFDLIGALLQAKSVLDRRPYGLTTGDAIVYHLLALFILGVLWFYHHRVAAEDAKTIPKAGGAATVRRLYVLGFSTSGLAMTVAAIILLLRWILFQFGGDVIRYNGPDVGLTTEIVRLIVGAPLWLTFWRWAQRLFDGPSEEERESALRKFYLYGTVFIGALGAVSNGTGILAGFLRRLLGLSPEGDIRMVLPVIVGMGVLWAYHAFVIRDDAAKAGEAARQAGVRRLYLYLVAGIGLSALLAGLSGDASVLIRALDEGFGSGLRDELAWFTAAIIAGLPVWILPWRQAQTRAIAPGPAGDGARASTVRKIYLYFFLFIATMTVLSSAVFILFEVLSWLLGADPPTLSNLGHSIAFSVIAVGVWVYHGFILRGDHKLSEQAQVTRMEDLDIAVVDVGDGRFGRALVEALERESPGLGLEPLLLGQSSDEEIATRLILAGLIIGPWMIAVPGGARGAVSLVVSQAVMNSPARKLLLPTRAPEWDWAGVERWDADALVRQAVRAVRQTAAGEDVRLARPLGAGAVVAIIAGALFLLLVALTLIGPAIGSLFNDLDTTNNQMELYAAAAALALLEGLVGRCRVNVHTDSRYLRLGITEWINAWVQRDWRTRGGQLVKNQDLWRLLHRLTQAHDVTWHWVKGHAGHPLNERADCLATEARRALLHLHRPQREAGARTFTDDGQPVVEICVKVSCRGAEKRGGWGAVLRTGEHVKTISGGELGTTANAMLIRGAAEALRTLTKPCRVIFYSDAKYLAKGASSWVTKWEARGWRTKSGKPVANQSEWESLIEASRPHDVAWLLAREDDAPADLAQAGELAAEAVEQ
;
A
#
# COMPACT_ATOMS: atom_id res chain seq x y z
N MET A 1 26.31 0.02 -26.31
CA MET A 1 25.49 -0.50 -27.44
C MET A 1 24.99 -1.93 -27.23
N SER A 2 25.79 -2.86 -26.68
CA SER A 2 25.39 -4.28 -26.47
C SER A 2 24.16 -4.45 -25.57
N THR A 3 24.02 -3.67 -24.49
CA THR A 3 22.87 -3.76 -23.57
C THR A 3 21.55 -3.35 -24.22
N VAL A 4 21.54 -2.26 -25.00
CA VAL A 4 20.34 -1.78 -25.72
C VAL A 4 19.90 -2.80 -26.77
N ARG A 5 20.86 -3.39 -27.51
CA ARG A 5 20.59 -4.49 -28.45
C ARG A 5 19.95 -5.69 -27.74
N ARG A 6 20.50 -6.11 -26.59
CA ARG A 6 19.93 -7.23 -25.81
C ARG A 6 18.50 -6.95 -25.36
N TRP A 7 18.24 -5.73 -24.88
CA TRP A 7 16.89 -5.30 -24.51
C TRP A 7 15.92 -5.40 -25.68
N TYR A 8 16.27 -4.83 -26.83
CA TYR A 8 15.45 -4.89 -28.03
C TYR A 8 15.11 -6.34 -28.42
N ILE A 9 16.13 -7.20 -28.56
CA ILE A 9 15.95 -8.58 -29.00
C ILE A 9 15.01 -9.34 -28.05
N TYR A 10 15.30 -9.33 -26.75
CA TYR A 10 14.54 -10.13 -25.79
C TYR A 10 13.15 -9.55 -25.52
N LEU A 11 12.98 -8.23 -25.53
CA LEU A 11 11.67 -7.61 -25.36
C LEU A 11 10.74 -7.92 -26.54
N VAL A 12 11.24 -7.74 -27.77
CA VAL A 12 10.47 -8.06 -28.98
C VAL A 12 10.12 -9.54 -29.03
N SER A 13 11.09 -10.44 -28.73
CA SER A 13 10.82 -11.87 -28.61
C SER A 13 9.74 -12.18 -27.57
N ALA A 14 9.76 -11.52 -26.40
CA ALA A 14 8.79 -11.81 -25.34
C ALA A 14 7.38 -11.38 -25.73
N ILE A 15 7.23 -10.16 -26.25
CA ILE A 15 5.92 -9.61 -26.63
C ILE A 15 5.32 -10.41 -27.79
N SER A 16 6.09 -10.66 -28.84
CA SER A 16 5.63 -11.43 -30.00
C SER A 16 5.26 -12.86 -29.62
N LEU A 17 6.07 -13.53 -28.79
CA LEU A 17 5.77 -14.89 -28.32
C LEU A 17 4.49 -14.94 -27.49
N GLN A 18 4.28 -14.00 -26.56
CA GLN A 18 3.06 -13.95 -25.76
C GLN A 18 1.84 -13.70 -26.64
N ALA A 19 1.90 -12.73 -27.55
CA ALA A 19 0.80 -12.44 -28.48
C ALA A 19 0.44 -13.65 -29.34
N THR A 20 1.44 -14.31 -29.94
CA THR A 20 1.24 -15.52 -30.73
C THR A 20 0.69 -16.69 -29.89
N THR A 21 1.15 -16.86 -28.65
CA THR A 21 0.66 -17.92 -27.75
C THR A 21 -0.84 -17.77 -27.48
N TRP A 22 -1.27 -16.57 -27.08
CA TRP A 22 -2.69 -16.30 -26.82
C TRP A 22 -3.55 -16.37 -28.09
N ALA A 23 -3.00 -15.95 -29.22
CA ALA A 23 -3.67 -16.09 -30.51
C ALA A 23 -3.86 -17.58 -30.90
N VAL A 24 -2.85 -18.44 -30.72
CA VAL A 24 -2.99 -19.88 -30.98
C VAL A 24 -4.05 -20.49 -30.07
N ILE A 25 -4.04 -20.19 -28.76
CA ILE A 25 -5.05 -20.70 -27.83
C ILE A 25 -6.45 -20.20 -28.22
N ALA A 26 -6.61 -18.93 -28.58
CA ALA A 26 -7.88 -18.36 -29.00
C ALA A 26 -8.39 -18.96 -30.31
N LEU A 27 -7.50 -19.17 -31.29
CA LEU A 27 -7.83 -19.80 -32.57
C LEU A 27 -8.31 -21.24 -32.35
N LEU A 28 -7.52 -22.05 -31.64
CA LEU A 28 -7.88 -23.43 -31.34
C LEU A 28 -9.21 -23.50 -30.58
N ARG A 29 -9.41 -22.64 -29.58
CA ARG A 29 -10.71 -22.56 -28.88
C ARG A 29 -11.86 -22.32 -29.86
N ASN A 30 -11.73 -21.34 -30.76
CA ASN A 30 -12.79 -20.96 -31.67
C ASN A 30 -13.04 -22.02 -32.77
N LEU A 31 -12.03 -22.83 -33.12
CA LEU A 31 -12.16 -23.93 -34.08
C LEU A 31 -12.75 -25.20 -33.46
N PHE A 32 -12.36 -25.56 -32.24
CA PHE A 32 -12.75 -26.82 -31.60
C PHE A 32 -14.08 -26.73 -30.83
N ILE A 33 -14.51 -25.53 -30.44
CA ILE A 33 -15.79 -25.31 -29.77
C ILE A 33 -16.83 -24.84 -30.80
N SER A 34 -17.28 -25.78 -31.62
CA SER A 34 -18.14 -25.54 -32.80
C SER A 34 -19.49 -24.87 -32.49
N ARG A 35 -19.97 -24.96 -31.24
CA ARG A 35 -21.25 -24.36 -30.79
C ARG A 35 -21.16 -22.86 -30.53
N LEU A 36 -19.95 -22.26 -30.53
CA LEU A 36 -19.78 -20.83 -30.25
C LEU A 36 -20.25 -19.92 -31.39
N ASN A 37 -20.47 -20.44 -32.61
CA ASN A 37 -20.73 -19.65 -33.82
C ASN A 37 -19.92 -18.33 -33.82
N PRO A 38 -18.59 -18.39 -33.64
CA PRO A 38 -17.80 -17.20 -33.43
C PRO A 38 -17.90 -16.30 -34.67
N PRO A 39 -18.03 -14.96 -34.51
CA PRO A 39 -18.04 -14.06 -35.65
C PRO A 39 -16.74 -14.25 -36.45
N PRO A 40 -16.73 -14.08 -37.79
CA PRO A 40 -15.53 -14.27 -38.60
C PRO A 40 -14.30 -13.51 -38.07
N ALA A 41 -14.52 -12.32 -37.51
CA ALA A 41 -13.49 -11.51 -36.85
C ALA A 41 -12.79 -12.23 -35.69
N ALA A 42 -13.48 -13.08 -34.93
CA ALA A 42 -12.91 -13.83 -33.82
C ALA A 42 -11.99 -14.98 -34.27
N ILE A 43 -12.10 -15.44 -35.52
CA ILE A 43 -11.15 -16.40 -36.14
C ILE A 43 -10.05 -15.63 -36.88
N ALA A 44 -10.42 -14.60 -37.65
CA ALA A 44 -9.49 -13.82 -38.46
C ALA A 44 -8.45 -13.07 -37.62
N PHE A 45 -8.83 -12.49 -36.47
CA PHE A 45 -7.90 -11.73 -35.63
C PHE A 45 -6.77 -12.60 -35.05
N PRO A 46 -7.04 -13.76 -34.41
CA PRO A 46 -5.98 -14.68 -34.02
C PRO A 46 -5.08 -15.13 -35.17
N ILE A 47 -5.63 -15.42 -36.36
CA ILE A 47 -4.85 -15.78 -37.54
C ILE A 47 -3.89 -14.64 -37.92
N ALA A 48 -4.39 -13.40 -37.98
CA ALA A 48 -3.57 -12.23 -38.29
C ALA A 48 -2.42 -12.05 -37.27
N VAL A 49 -2.71 -12.21 -35.97
CA VAL A 49 -1.69 -12.14 -34.92
C VAL A 49 -0.65 -13.26 -35.06
N ILE A 50 -1.03 -14.45 -35.49
CA ILE A 50 -0.09 -15.56 -35.73
C ILE A 50 0.78 -15.29 -36.96
N ILE A 51 0.17 -14.89 -38.09
CA ILE A 51 0.87 -14.59 -39.35
C ILE A 51 1.92 -13.50 -39.15
N ILE A 52 1.62 -12.48 -38.34
CA ILE A 52 2.55 -11.36 -38.08
C ILE A 52 3.50 -11.71 -36.93
N GLY A 53 2.95 -12.21 -35.81
CA GLY A 53 3.70 -12.39 -34.56
C GLY A 53 4.71 -13.54 -34.61
N LEU A 54 4.38 -14.66 -35.26
CA LEU A 54 5.26 -15.83 -35.29
C LEU A 54 6.57 -15.57 -36.05
N PRO A 55 6.56 -14.98 -37.27
CA PRO A 55 7.80 -14.60 -37.96
C PRO A 55 8.64 -13.60 -37.16
N VAL A 56 8.01 -12.60 -36.54
CA VAL A 56 8.70 -11.61 -35.70
C VAL A 56 9.38 -12.31 -34.51
N PHE A 57 8.67 -13.20 -33.81
CA PHE A 57 9.25 -13.98 -32.72
C PHE A 57 10.43 -14.82 -33.19
N LEU A 58 10.25 -15.62 -34.24
CA LEU A 58 11.28 -16.54 -34.75
C LEU A 58 12.54 -15.78 -35.18
N ALA A 59 12.39 -14.68 -35.92
CA ALA A 59 13.51 -13.86 -36.36
C ALA A 59 14.35 -13.34 -35.18
N HIS A 60 13.70 -12.74 -34.18
CA HIS A 60 14.39 -12.16 -33.02
C HIS A 60 14.93 -13.25 -32.07
N TRP A 61 14.19 -14.33 -31.87
CA TRP A 61 14.62 -15.43 -31.00
C TRP A 61 15.82 -16.18 -31.59
N LEU A 62 15.79 -16.51 -32.89
CA LEU A 62 16.92 -17.13 -33.56
C LEU A 62 18.14 -16.20 -33.60
N TRP A 63 17.94 -14.89 -33.74
CA TRP A 63 19.02 -13.92 -33.61
C TRP A 63 19.64 -13.96 -32.21
N GLY A 64 18.82 -13.93 -31.15
CA GLY A 64 19.27 -14.06 -29.77
C GLY A 64 19.97 -15.39 -29.47
N GLN A 65 19.51 -16.50 -30.06
CA GLN A 65 20.15 -17.82 -29.93
C GLN A 65 21.50 -17.89 -30.65
N ARG A 66 21.59 -17.36 -31.87
CA ARG A 66 22.87 -17.28 -32.60
C ARG A 66 23.90 -16.46 -31.82
N LEU A 67 23.50 -15.34 -31.20
CA LEU A 67 24.39 -14.53 -30.36
C LEU A 67 24.86 -15.30 -29.12
N ALA A 68 23.96 -15.98 -28.41
CA ALA A 68 24.30 -16.82 -27.27
C ALA A 68 25.15 -18.07 -27.66
N GLY A 69 25.14 -18.46 -28.93
CA GLY A 69 26.02 -19.48 -29.49
C GLY A 69 27.46 -19.01 -29.65
N ARG A 70 27.68 -17.70 -29.87
CA ARG A 70 29.00 -17.13 -30.24
C ARG A 70 29.91 -16.84 -29.05
N THR A 71 29.38 -16.41 -27.91
CA THR A 71 30.19 -16.01 -26.75
C THR A 71 29.53 -16.44 -25.44
N ALA A 72 30.36 -16.83 -24.47
CA ALA A 72 29.91 -17.17 -23.12
C ALA A 72 29.20 -15.98 -22.43
N ASP A 73 29.67 -14.75 -22.68
CA ASP A 73 29.10 -13.53 -22.11
C ASP A 73 27.66 -13.25 -22.56
N GLU A 74 27.33 -13.46 -23.84
CA GLU A 74 25.97 -13.31 -24.34
C GLU A 74 25.03 -14.37 -23.75
N ARG A 75 25.52 -15.60 -23.58
CA ARG A 75 24.76 -16.68 -22.96
C ARG A 75 24.60 -16.48 -21.44
N GLY A 76 25.57 -15.85 -20.79
CA GLY A 76 25.59 -15.55 -19.35
C GLY A 76 24.89 -14.26 -18.96
N ALA A 77 24.43 -13.48 -19.94
CA ALA A 77 23.83 -12.18 -19.71
C ALA A 77 22.59 -12.28 -18.79
N THR A 78 22.53 -11.41 -17.78
CA THR A 78 21.39 -11.33 -16.85
C THR A 78 20.07 -11.08 -17.58
N LEU A 79 20.08 -10.29 -18.66
CA LEU A 79 18.89 -10.03 -19.50
C LEU A 79 18.35 -11.29 -20.18
N ARG A 80 19.22 -12.20 -20.65
CA ARG A 80 18.79 -13.47 -21.22
C ARG A 80 18.11 -14.35 -20.17
N ARG A 81 18.66 -14.38 -18.95
CA ARG A 81 18.04 -15.09 -17.81
C ARG A 81 16.70 -14.47 -17.43
N PHE A 82 16.60 -13.14 -17.43
CA PHE A 82 15.36 -12.42 -17.19
C PHE A 82 14.29 -12.78 -18.23
N TYR A 83 14.65 -12.80 -19.51
CA TYR A 83 13.77 -13.28 -20.58
C TYR A 83 13.31 -14.72 -20.36
N LEU A 84 14.24 -15.65 -20.10
CA LEU A 84 13.93 -17.07 -19.97
C LEU A 84 13.00 -17.34 -18.79
N TYR A 85 13.37 -16.90 -17.59
CA TYR A 85 12.56 -17.11 -16.39
C TYR A 85 11.28 -16.28 -16.39
N GLY A 86 11.29 -15.06 -16.96
CA GLY A 86 10.10 -14.24 -17.14
C GLY A 86 9.09 -14.88 -18.08
N THR A 87 9.55 -15.38 -19.22
CA THR A 87 8.71 -16.11 -20.19
C THR A 87 8.18 -17.43 -19.60
N MET A 88 9.03 -18.18 -18.89
CA MET A 88 8.58 -19.38 -18.15
C MET A 88 7.51 -19.02 -17.11
N ALA A 89 7.65 -17.91 -16.38
CA ALA A 89 6.64 -17.47 -15.42
C ALA A 89 5.33 -17.10 -16.10
N ALA A 90 5.40 -16.39 -17.23
CA ALA A 90 4.25 -15.99 -18.03
C ALA A 90 3.50 -17.18 -18.64
N PHE A 91 4.13 -18.35 -18.77
CA PHE A 91 3.43 -19.59 -19.16
C PHE A 91 2.96 -20.42 -17.98
N LEU A 92 3.77 -20.54 -16.92
CA LEU A 92 3.44 -21.38 -15.78
C LEU A 92 2.27 -20.84 -14.94
N ALA A 93 2.18 -19.52 -14.79
CA ALA A 93 1.07 -18.90 -14.06
C ALA A 93 -0.31 -19.18 -14.71
N PRO A 94 -0.53 -18.90 -16.01
CA PRO A 94 -1.77 -19.28 -16.67
C PRO A 94 -1.93 -20.80 -16.82
N PHE A 95 -0.84 -21.58 -16.89
CA PHE A 95 -0.94 -23.04 -16.84
C PHE A 95 -1.56 -23.50 -15.51
N ALA A 96 -1.08 -22.99 -14.37
CA ALA A 96 -1.65 -23.31 -13.05
C ALA A 96 -3.12 -22.86 -12.92
N ALA A 97 -3.47 -21.69 -13.48
CA ALA A 97 -4.86 -21.22 -13.51
C ALA A 97 -5.77 -22.12 -14.36
N ASN A 98 -5.33 -22.51 -15.57
CA ASN A 98 -6.10 -23.44 -16.40
C ASN A 98 -6.21 -24.83 -15.78
N ALA A 99 -5.19 -25.30 -15.06
CA ALA A 99 -5.24 -26.55 -14.32
C ALA A 99 -6.29 -26.48 -13.20
N PHE A 100 -6.33 -25.37 -12.46
CA PHE A 100 -7.36 -25.10 -11.45
C PHE A 100 -8.76 -25.18 -12.06
N ASP A 101 -9.00 -24.43 -13.14
CA ASP A 101 -10.33 -24.38 -13.76
C ASP A 101 -10.75 -25.72 -14.38
N LEU A 102 -9.80 -26.46 -14.99
CA LEU A 102 -10.01 -27.80 -15.54
C LEU A 102 -10.41 -28.80 -14.46
N ILE A 103 -9.63 -28.90 -13.39
CA ILE A 103 -9.93 -29.83 -12.28
C ILE A 103 -11.27 -29.45 -11.66
N GLY A 104 -11.53 -28.15 -11.49
CA GLY A 104 -12.84 -27.67 -11.05
C GLY A 104 -13.97 -28.09 -11.99
N ALA A 105 -13.77 -28.02 -13.32
CA ALA A 105 -14.76 -28.45 -14.31
C ALA A 105 -15.00 -29.96 -14.27
N LEU A 106 -13.94 -30.76 -14.14
CA LEU A 106 -14.02 -32.21 -14.02
C LEU A 106 -14.78 -32.65 -12.77
N LEU A 107 -14.53 -31.99 -11.62
CA LEU A 107 -15.22 -32.30 -10.37
C LEU A 107 -16.69 -31.84 -10.36
N GLN A 108 -17.02 -30.77 -11.09
CA GLN A 108 -18.39 -30.25 -11.22
C GLN A 108 -19.21 -30.95 -12.31
N ALA A 109 -18.63 -31.83 -13.13
CA ALA A 109 -19.32 -32.49 -14.24
C ALA A 109 -20.53 -33.37 -13.85
N LYS A 110 -20.84 -33.49 -12.54
CA LYS A 110 -22.03 -34.16 -12.01
C LYS A 110 -23.23 -33.24 -11.71
N SER A 111 -23.09 -31.91 -11.76
CA SER A 111 -24.24 -30.99 -11.59
C SER A 111 -24.84 -30.65 -12.94
N VAL A 112 -26.08 -31.08 -13.18
CA VAL A 112 -26.82 -30.98 -14.46
C VAL A 112 -27.09 -29.53 -14.90
N LEU A 113 -26.88 -28.54 -14.02
CA LEU A 113 -27.07 -27.13 -14.30
C LEU A 113 -25.87 -26.37 -13.72
N ASP A 114 -25.00 -25.82 -14.56
CA ASP A 114 -24.50 -24.45 -14.35
C ASP A 114 -23.67 -23.93 -15.54
N ARG A 115 -24.08 -22.77 -16.04
CA ARG A 115 -23.32 -21.97 -17.01
C ARG A 115 -22.18 -21.26 -16.28
N ARG A 116 -20.95 -21.45 -16.75
CA ARG A 116 -19.74 -20.77 -16.26
C ARG A 116 -19.60 -19.33 -16.82
N PRO A 117 -18.63 -18.51 -16.36
CA PRO A 117 -18.52 -17.07 -16.69
C PRO A 117 -18.49 -16.71 -18.18
N TYR A 118 -18.25 -17.68 -19.07
CA TYR A 118 -18.21 -17.52 -20.52
C TYR A 118 -19.43 -18.11 -21.24
N GLY A 119 -20.47 -18.55 -20.52
CA GLY A 119 -21.64 -19.22 -21.11
C GLY A 119 -21.35 -20.60 -21.71
N LEU A 120 -20.16 -21.17 -21.46
CA LEU A 120 -19.71 -22.47 -21.96
C LEU A 120 -20.40 -23.63 -21.21
N THR A 121 -20.61 -24.75 -21.91
CA THR A 121 -20.93 -26.02 -21.26
C THR A 121 -19.70 -26.58 -20.54
N THR A 122 -19.89 -27.50 -19.60
CA THR A 122 -18.77 -28.17 -18.90
C THR A 122 -17.80 -28.85 -19.87
N GLY A 123 -18.32 -29.47 -20.94
CA GLY A 123 -17.50 -30.11 -21.98
C GLY A 123 -16.65 -29.09 -22.75
N ASP A 124 -17.23 -27.96 -23.15
CA ASP A 124 -16.50 -26.91 -23.88
C ASP A 124 -15.40 -26.27 -23.01
N ALA A 125 -15.67 -26.09 -21.72
CA ALA A 125 -14.69 -25.60 -20.76
C ALA A 125 -13.51 -26.59 -20.59
N ILE A 126 -13.80 -27.89 -20.50
CA ILE A 126 -12.75 -28.93 -20.42
C ILE A 126 -11.85 -28.87 -21.65
N VAL A 127 -12.42 -28.80 -22.86
CA VAL A 127 -11.66 -28.71 -24.11
C VAL A 127 -10.79 -27.45 -24.13
N TYR A 128 -11.36 -26.30 -23.75
CA TYR A 128 -10.63 -25.03 -23.68
C TYR A 128 -9.38 -25.14 -22.78
N HIS A 129 -9.55 -25.62 -21.55
CA HIS A 129 -8.44 -25.69 -20.59
C HIS A 129 -7.40 -26.74 -20.99
N LEU A 130 -7.80 -27.88 -21.59
CA LEU A 130 -6.87 -28.88 -22.11
C LEU A 130 -5.98 -28.31 -23.23
N LEU A 131 -6.56 -27.58 -24.18
CA LEU A 131 -5.81 -26.92 -25.25
C LEU A 131 -4.84 -25.88 -24.68
N ALA A 132 -5.29 -25.05 -23.74
CA ALA A 132 -4.45 -24.05 -23.09
C ALA A 132 -3.27 -24.71 -22.34
N LEU A 133 -3.53 -25.76 -21.55
CA LEU A 133 -2.50 -26.50 -20.81
C LEU A 133 -1.46 -27.11 -21.74
N PHE A 134 -1.88 -27.72 -22.86
CA PHE A 134 -0.96 -28.31 -23.83
C PHE A 134 -0.02 -27.26 -24.43
N ILE A 135 -0.58 -26.16 -24.95
CA ILE A 135 0.21 -25.10 -25.60
C ILE A 135 1.16 -24.44 -24.59
N LEU A 136 0.66 -24.05 -23.42
CA LEU A 136 1.47 -23.42 -22.37
C LEU A 136 2.55 -24.37 -21.84
N GLY A 137 2.24 -25.66 -21.69
CA GLY A 137 3.16 -26.68 -21.22
C GLY A 137 4.31 -26.94 -22.19
N VAL A 138 4.03 -27.05 -23.50
CA VAL A 138 5.05 -27.22 -24.54
C VAL A 138 6.00 -26.02 -24.58
N LEU A 139 5.44 -24.80 -24.55
CA LEU A 139 6.24 -23.57 -24.57
C LEU A 139 7.08 -23.41 -23.30
N TRP A 140 6.51 -23.72 -22.13
CA TRP A 140 7.24 -23.73 -20.88
C TRP A 140 8.40 -24.74 -20.90
N PHE A 141 8.15 -25.97 -21.37
CA PHE A 141 9.15 -27.03 -21.44
C PHE A 141 10.31 -26.67 -22.36
N TYR A 142 10.02 -26.07 -23.53
CA TYR A 142 11.05 -25.56 -24.43
C TYR A 142 11.97 -24.55 -23.74
N HIS A 143 11.40 -23.53 -23.07
CA HIS A 143 12.20 -22.51 -22.38
C HIS A 143 12.96 -23.07 -21.17
N HIS A 144 12.36 -24.03 -20.45
CA HIS A 144 13.02 -24.73 -19.37
C HIS A 144 14.27 -25.49 -19.86
N ARG A 145 14.15 -26.20 -20.99
CA ARG A 145 15.28 -26.90 -21.62
C ARG A 145 16.39 -25.93 -22.01
N VAL A 146 16.04 -24.81 -22.65
CA VAL A 146 17.03 -23.78 -23.03
C VAL A 146 17.75 -23.23 -21.79
N ALA A 147 17.01 -22.92 -20.72
CA ALA A 147 17.59 -22.44 -19.48
C ALA A 147 18.49 -23.47 -18.78
N ALA A 148 18.15 -24.76 -18.88
CA ALA A 148 18.93 -25.87 -18.35
C ALA A 148 20.24 -26.07 -19.12
N GLU A 149 20.21 -26.01 -20.45
CA GLU A 149 21.43 -26.05 -21.28
C GLU A 149 22.35 -24.85 -21.00
N ASP A 150 21.78 -23.65 -20.89
CA ASP A 150 22.54 -22.45 -20.50
C ASP A 150 23.18 -22.60 -19.10
N ALA A 151 22.57 -23.39 -18.20
CA ALA A 151 23.07 -23.60 -16.85
C ALA A 151 24.19 -24.65 -16.73
N LYS A 152 24.44 -25.45 -17.77
CA LYS A 152 25.57 -26.40 -17.80
C LYS A 152 26.91 -25.74 -18.08
N THR A 153 26.89 -24.63 -18.83
CA THR A 153 28.10 -24.02 -19.39
C THR A 153 28.53 -22.73 -18.70
N ILE A 154 27.70 -22.16 -17.81
CA ILE A 154 27.93 -20.83 -17.23
C ILE A 154 27.85 -20.88 -15.71
N PRO A 155 28.78 -20.22 -15.00
CA PRO A 155 28.73 -20.08 -13.54
C PRO A 155 27.36 -19.56 -13.07
N LYS A 156 26.79 -20.24 -12.07
CA LYS A 156 25.46 -19.94 -11.52
C LYS A 156 25.48 -18.78 -10.51
N ALA A 157 26.19 -17.70 -10.83
CA ALA A 157 26.50 -16.61 -9.91
C ALA A 157 25.83 -15.26 -10.26
N GLY A 158 25.77 -14.35 -9.29
CA GLY A 158 25.41 -12.93 -9.47
C GLY A 158 23.95 -12.66 -9.86
N GLY A 159 23.74 -11.68 -10.75
CA GLY A 159 22.39 -11.25 -11.16
C GLY A 159 21.55 -12.37 -11.79
N ALA A 160 22.18 -13.25 -12.56
CA ALA A 160 21.55 -14.43 -13.16
C ALA A 160 20.98 -15.40 -12.10
N ALA A 161 21.72 -15.62 -11.01
CA ALA A 161 21.27 -16.45 -9.89
C ALA A 161 20.08 -15.81 -9.17
N THR A 162 20.10 -14.49 -9.02
CA THR A 162 19.00 -13.72 -8.41
C THR A 162 17.69 -13.87 -9.20
N VAL A 163 17.72 -13.77 -10.53
CA VAL A 163 16.53 -13.97 -11.38
C VAL A 163 15.96 -15.39 -11.22
N ARG A 164 16.82 -16.42 -11.19
CA ARG A 164 16.39 -17.80 -10.93
C ARG A 164 15.71 -17.92 -9.56
N ARG A 165 16.31 -17.34 -8.51
CA ARG A 165 15.76 -17.40 -7.15
C ARG A 165 14.40 -16.71 -7.08
N LEU A 166 14.20 -15.58 -7.74
CA LEU A 166 12.89 -14.91 -7.83
C LEU A 166 11.83 -15.81 -8.47
N TYR A 167 12.17 -16.48 -9.57
CA TYR A 167 11.27 -17.45 -10.20
C TYR A 167 10.93 -18.60 -9.25
N VAL A 168 11.95 -19.21 -8.62
CA VAL A 168 11.76 -20.39 -7.76
C VAL A 168 10.96 -20.05 -6.50
N LEU A 169 11.38 -19.01 -5.78
CA LEU A 169 10.74 -18.59 -4.53
C LEU A 169 9.37 -17.95 -4.78
N GLY A 170 9.19 -17.27 -5.92
CA GLY A 170 7.89 -16.72 -6.32
C GLY A 170 6.83 -17.80 -6.49
N PHE A 171 7.09 -18.83 -7.30
CA PHE A 171 6.14 -19.94 -7.46
C PHE A 171 6.01 -20.80 -6.21
N SER A 172 7.08 -20.95 -5.42
CA SER A 172 6.99 -21.58 -4.10
C SER A 172 6.03 -20.82 -3.17
N THR A 173 6.09 -19.49 -3.16
CA THR A 173 5.18 -18.63 -2.37
C THR A 173 3.73 -18.78 -2.82
N SER A 174 3.48 -18.71 -4.13
CA SER A 174 2.12 -18.85 -4.68
C SER A 174 1.52 -20.21 -4.36
N GLY A 175 2.28 -21.29 -4.56
CA GLY A 175 1.85 -22.64 -4.21
C GLY A 175 1.55 -22.77 -2.72
N LEU A 176 2.45 -22.26 -1.87
CA LEU A 176 2.30 -22.32 -0.40
C LEU A 176 1.05 -21.58 0.06
N ALA A 177 0.81 -20.38 -0.46
CA ALA A 177 -0.37 -19.59 -0.15
C ALA A 177 -1.67 -20.32 -0.54
N MET A 178 -1.71 -20.93 -1.73
CA MET A 178 -2.84 -21.75 -2.16
C MET A 178 -3.05 -22.96 -1.25
N THR A 179 -1.98 -23.68 -0.89
CA THR A 179 -2.03 -24.85 -0.01
C THR A 179 -2.53 -24.49 1.39
N VAL A 180 -1.97 -23.44 2.01
CA VAL A 180 -2.37 -23.01 3.36
C VAL A 180 -3.81 -22.54 3.37
N ALA A 181 -4.23 -21.74 2.39
CA ALA A 181 -5.62 -21.29 2.26
C ALA A 181 -6.58 -22.48 2.12
N ALA A 182 -6.24 -23.46 1.27
CA ALA A 182 -7.04 -24.66 1.09
C ALA A 182 -7.17 -25.47 2.39
N ILE A 183 -6.06 -25.70 3.10
CA ILE A 183 -6.07 -26.42 4.38
C ILE A 183 -6.96 -25.70 5.41
N ILE A 184 -6.80 -24.39 5.56
CA ILE A 184 -7.59 -23.58 6.51
C ILE A 184 -9.09 -23.69 6.18
N LEU A 185 -9.46 -23.55 4.90
CA LEU A 185 -10.86 -23.54 4.49
C LEU A 185 -11.49 -24.94 4.50
N LEU A 186 -10.73 -26.00 4.20
CA LEU A 186 -11.17 -27.38 4.36
C LEU A 186 -11.39 -27.75 5.84
N LEU A 187 -10.44 -27.40 6.71
CA LEU A 187 -10.59 -27.59 8.16
C LEU A 187 -11.81 -26.83 8.69
N ARG A 188 -12.03 -25.60 8.22
CA ARG A 188 -13.24 -24.84 8.53
C ARG A 188 -14.50 -25.61 8.12
N TRP A 189 -14.56 -26.06 6.86
CA TRP A 189 -15.69 -26.83 6.34
C TRP A 189 -15.96 -28.09 7.19
N ILE A 190 -14.92 -28.82 7.59
CA ILE A 190 -15.00 -30.01 8.46
C ILE A 190 -15.60 -29.65 9.83
N LEU A 191 -15.09 -28.61 10.49
CA LEU A 191 -15.57 -28.22 11.83
C LEU A 191 -17.06 -27.82 11.83
N PHE A 192 -17.55 -27.23 10.74
CA PHE A 192 -18.96 -26.91 10.60
C PHE A 192 -19.87 -28.15 10.46
N GLN A 193 -19.33 -29.36 10.21
CA GLN A 193 -20.11 -30.61 10.19
C GLN A 193 -20.44 -31.15 11.59
N PHE A 194 -19.68 -30.78 12.62
CA PHE A 194 -19.79 -31.38 13.97
C PHE A 194 -20.58 -30.55 14.98
N GLY A 195 -21.05 -29.34 14.62
CA GLY A 195 -21.90 -28.53 15.51
C GLY A 195 -23.36 -28.93 15.34
N GLY A 196 -23.96 -29.59 16.34
CA GLY A 196 -25.27 -30.27 16.29
C GLY A 196 -26.51 -29.48 15.85
N ASP A 197 -26.39 -28.21 15.50
CA ASP A 197 -27.36 -27.60 14.60
C ASP A 197 -27.03 -28.08 13.19
N VAL A 198 -27.89 -28.90 12.58
CA VAL A 198 -27.80 -29.26 11.16
C VAL A 198 -28.01 -27.99 10.34
N ILE A 199 -26.96 -27.17 10.24
CA ILE A 199 -26.96 -25.96 9.45
C ILE A 199 -26.77 -26.42 8.01
N ARG A 200 -27.88 -26.42 7.25
CA ARG A 200 -27.83 -26.14 5.82
C ARG A 200 -27.14 -24.77 5.67
N TYR A 201 -25.81 -24.78 5.58
CA TYR A 201 -25.01 -23.58 5.45
C TYR A 201 -25.20 -23.03 4.03
N ASN A 202 -26.13 -22.07 3.90
CA ASN A 202 -26.35 -21.29 2.67
C ASN A 202 -25.52 -19.98 2.67
N GLY A 203 -24.39 -19.94 3.38
CA GLY A 203 -23.36 -18.89 3.22
C GLY A 203 -22.51 -19.13 1.97
N PRO A 204 -21.77 -18.12 1.45
CA PRO A 204 -21.12 -18.18 0.15
C PRO A 204 -20.28 -19.45 0.06
N ASP A 205 -20.55 -20.26 -0.96
CA ASP A 205 -19.96 -21.58 -1.17
C ASP A 205 -18.47 -21.60 -0.79
N VAL A 206 -18.15 -22.06 0.43
CA VAL A 206 -16.88 -22.76 0.63
C VAL A 206 -17.09 -24.09 -0.08
N GLY A 207 -17.03 -24.01 -1.42
CA GLY A 207 -17.22 -25.17 -2.26
C GLY A 207 -16.12 -26.13 -1.88
N LEU A 208 -16.47 -27.22 -1.20
CA LEU A 208 -15.57 -28.32 -0.90
C LEU A 208 -14.71 -28.64 -2.14
N THR A 209 -15.37 -28.64 -3.31
CA THR A 209 -14.76 -28.74 -4.63
C THR A 209 -13.68 -27.68 -4.88
N THR A 210 -13.96 -26.39 -4.71
CA THR A 210 -13.01 -25.28 -4.93
C THR A 210 -11.76 -25.42 -4.07
N GLU A 211 -11.92 -25.80 -2.80
CA GLU A 211 -10.79 -25.92 -1.88
C GLU A 211 -9.99 -27.22 -2.11
N ILE A 212 -10.64 -28.31 -2.50
CA ILE A 212 -9.96 -29.53 -3.00
C ILE A 212 -9.14 -29.19 -4.25
N VAL A 213 -9.71 -28.47 -5.22
CA VAL A 213 -8.99 -28.03 -6.44
C VAL A 213 -7.79 -27.17 -6.06
N ARG A 214 -7.97 -26.20 -5.16
CA ARG A 214 -6.89 -25.33 -4.68
C ARG A 214 -5.76 -26.14 -4.04
N LEU A 215 -6.09 -27.18 -3.28
CA LEU A 215 -5.10 -28.06 -2.69
C LEU A 215 -4.36 -28.90 -3.74
N ILE A 216 -5.09 -29.50 -4.69
CA ILE A 216 -4.53 -30.34 -5.76
C ILE A 216 -3.58 -29.54 -6.66
N VAL A 217 -3.84 -28.25 -6.91
CA VAL A 217 -2.95 -27.40 -7.71
C VAL A 217 -1.84 -26.79 -6.84
N GLY A 218 -2.19 -26.27 -5.66
CA GLY A 218 -1.28 -25.54 -4.79
C GLY A 218 -0.17 -26.41 -4.20
N ALA A 219 -0.51 -27.60 -3.68
CA ALA A 219 0.46 -28.43 -2.98
C ALA A 219 1.59 -28.96 -3.89
N PRO A 220 1.31 -29.50 -5.09
CA PRO A 220 2.37 -29.88 -6.03
C PRO A 220 3.22 -28.69 -6.49
N LEU A 221 2.60 -27.52 -6.71
CA LEU A 221 3.31 -26.31 -7.08
C LEU A 221 4.27 -25.89 -5.97
N TRP A 222 3.80 -25.84 -4.73
CA TRP A 222 4.66 -25.54 -3.57
C TRP A 222 5.80 -26.56 -3.44
N LEU A 223 5.48 -27.86 -3.35
CA LEU A 223 6.46 -28.91 -3.09
C LEU A 223 7.54 -28.96 -4.18
N THR A 224 7.17 -28.78 -5.45
CA THR A 224 8.12 -28.82 -6.57
C THR A 224 9.13 -27.68 -6.47
N PHE A 225 8.64 -26.46 -6.31
CA PHE A 225 9.48 -25.27 -6.25
C PHE A 225 10.23 -25.13 -4.94
N TRP A 226 9.63 -25.58 -3.84
CA TRP A 226 10.27 -25.60 -2.54
C TRP A 226 11.39 -26.63 -2.47
N ARG A 227 11.18 -27.85 -2.97
CA ARG A 227 12.25 -28.86 -3.11
C ARG A 227 13.36 -28.39 -4.05
N TRP A 228 13.04 -27.58 -5.06
CA TRP A 228 14.06 -26.97 -5.89
C TRP A 228 14.86 -25.91 -5.10
N ALA A 229 14.20 -25.04 -4.33
CA ALA A 229 14.88 -24.08 -3.47
C ALA A 229 15.79 -24.76 -2.43
N GLN A 230 15.35 -25.89 -1.85
CA GLN A 230 16.16 -26.67 -0.92
C GLN A 230 17.39 -27.28 -1.60
N ARG A 231 17.23 -27.92 -2.76
CA ARG A 231 18.35 -28.44 -3.55
C ARG A 231 19.36 -27.37 -3.96
N LEU A 232 18.92 -26.13 -4.18
CA LEU A 232 19.83 -25.02 -4.46
C LEU A 232 20.65 -24.66 -3.21
N PHE A 233 20.04 -24.65 -2.03
CA PHE A 233 20.72 -24.34 -0.76
C PHE A 233 21.68 -25.46 -0.33
N ASP A 234 21.26 -26.72 -0.40
CA ASP A 234 22.11 -27.87 -0.05
C ASP A 234 23.23 -28.13 -1.07
N GLY A 235 23.20 -27.44 -2.22
CA GLY A 235 24.22 -27.53 -3.25
C GLY A 235 25.59 -26.98 -2.82
N PRO A 236 26.61 -27.11 -3.69
CA PRO A 236 27.98 -26.70 -3.39
C PRO A 236 28.23 -25.18 -3.45
N SER A 237 27.23 -24.37 -3.85
CA SER A 237 27.41 -22.94 -4.06
C SER A 237 27.24 -22.16 -2.76
N GLU A 238 28.30 -21.54 -2.27
CA GLU A 238 28.23 -20.63 -1.12
C GLU A 238 27.27 -19.46 -1.39
N GLU A 239 27.23 -18.92 -2.61
CA GLU A 239 26.31 -17.83 -2.95
C GLU A 239 24.82 -18.20 -2.77
N GLU A 240 24.45 -19.48 -2.95
CA GLU A 240 23.09 -19.95 -2.64
C GLU A 240 22.83 -19.99 -1.14
N ARG A 241 23.81 -20.40 -0.34
CA ARG A 241 23.72 -20.41 1.14
C ARG A 241 23.66 -19.00 1.70
N GLU A 242 24.32 -18.05 1.05
CA GLU A 242 24.33 -16.62 1.42
C GLU A 242 23.14 -15.81 0.85
N SER A 243 22.18 -16.46 0.18
CA SER A 243 21.06 -15.80 -0.48
C SER A 243 20.17 -15.02 0.50
N ALA A 244 20.23 -13.68 0.44
CA ALA A 244 19.34 -12.80 1.19
C ALA A 244 17.86 -12.97 0.80
N LEU A 245 17.58 -13.33 -0.46
CA LEU A 245 16.21 -13.53 -0.96
C LEU A 245 15.56 -14.79 -0.37
N ARG A 246 16.31 -15.89 -0.21
CA ARG A 246 15.83 -17.08 0.50
C ARG A 246 15.52 -16.74 1.96
N LYS A 247 16.42 -16.01 2.61
CA LYS A 247 16.20 -15.59 4.01
C LYS A 247 14.99 -14.68 4.14
N PHE A 248 14.75 -13.80 3.17
CA PHE A 248 13.55 -12.96 3.12
C PHE A 248 12.27 -13.80 2.97
N TYR A 249 12.27 -14.79 2.07
CA TYR A 249 11.15 -15.75 1.94
C TYR A 249 10.87 -16.48 3.26
N LEU A 250 11.90 -17.01 3.91
CA LEU A 250 11.77 -17.77 5.15
C LEU A 250 11.23 -16.92 6.30
N TYR A 251 11.88 -15.79 6.58
CA TYR A 251 11.43 -14.89 7.64
C TYR A 251 10.07 -14.26 7.34
N GLY A 252 9.77 -13.93 6.07
CA GLY A 252 8.46 -13.44 5.66
C GLY A 252 7.35 -14.48 5.90
N THR A 253 7.61 -15.74 5.58
CA THR A 253 6.65 -16.83 5.81
C THR A 253 6.42 -17.10 7.29
N VAL A 254 7.49 -17.15 8.10
CA VAL A 254 7.40 -17.30 9.56
C VAL A 254 6.67 -16.11 10.17
N PHE A 255 6.93 -14.90 9.70
CA PHE A 255 6.24 -13.68 10.15
C PHE A 255 4.74 -13.74 9.88
N ILE A 256 4.32 -14.08 8.65
CA ILE A 256 2.90 -14.21 8.27
C ILE A 256 2.21 -15.29 9.11
N GLY A 257 2.86 -16.46 9.28
CA GLY A 257 2.32 -17.54 10.10
C GLY A 257 2.17 -17.15 11.58
N ALA A 258 3.20 -16.53 12.17
CA ALA A 258 3.15 -16.07 13.55
C ALA A 258 2.05 -15.00 13.75
N LEU A 259 1.99 -14.02 12.86
CA LEU A 259 0.99 -12.95 12.90
C LEU A 259 -0.43 -13.51 12.80
N GLY A 260 -0.68 -14.36 11.80
CA GLY A 260 -1.98 -15.01 11.62
C GLY A 260 -2.39 -15.83 12.84
N ALA A 261 -1.48 -16.61 13.43
CA ALA A 261 -1.77 -17.42 14.61
C ALA A 261 -2.03 -16.56 15.87
N VAL A 262 -1.19 -15.55 16.13
CA VAL A 262 -1.31 -14.67 17.31
C VAL A 262 -2.56 -13.80 17.25
N SER A 263 -2.83 -13.15 16.10
CA SER A 263 -4.02 -12.29 15.96
C SER A 263 -5.31 -13.08 16.18
N ASN A 264 -5.41 -14.28 15.62
CA ASN A 264 -6.57 -15.14 15.80
C ASN A 264 -6.64 -15.75 17.22
N GLY A 265 -5.49 -16.12 17.79
CA GLY A 265 -5.41 -16.58 19.18
C GLY A 265 -5.85 -15.52 20.20
N THR A 266 -5.55 -14.24 19.93
CA THR A 266 -6.00 -13.11 20.74
C THR A 266 -7.52 -13.03 20.79
N GLY A 267 -8.21 -13.25 19.66
CA GLY A 267 -9.68 -13.29 19.63
C GLY A 267 -10.28 -14.43 20.45
N ILE A 268 -9.69 -15.63 20.41
CA ILE A 268 -10.12 -16.76 21.28
C ILE A 268 -9.92 -16.41 22.75
N LEU A 269 -8.77 -15.82 23.09
CA LEU A 269 -8.48 -15.41 24.45
C LEU A 269 -9.44 -14.34 24.95
N ALA A 270 -9.77 -13.34 24.13
CA ALA A 270 -10.79 -12.34 24.45
C ALA A 270 -12.16 -12.99 24.69
N GLY A 271 -12.58 -13.92 23.82
CA GLY A 271 -13.83 -14.68 24.02
C GLY A 271 -13.87 -15.48 25.32
N PHE A 272 -12.74 -16.07 25.73
CA PHE A 272 -12.61 -16.75 27.02
C PHE A 272 -12.70 -15.76 28.20
N LEU A 273 -11.99 -14.63 28.13
CA LEU A 273 -12.01 -13.58 29.15
C LEU A 273 -13.40 -12.96 29.29
N ARG A 274 -14.12 -12.73 28.18
CA ARG A 274 -15.52 -12.30 28.19
C ARG A 274 -16.39 -13.25 29.01
N ARG A 275 -16.24 -14.56 28.80
CA ARG A 275 -16.98 -15.57 29.56
C ARG A 275 -16.64 -15.53 31.04
N LEU A 276 -15.36 -15.34 31.41
CA LEU A 276 -14.95 -15.16 32.80
C LEU A 276 -15.56 -13.90 33.43
N LEU A 277 -15.75 -12.84 32.65
CA LEU A 277 -16.38 -11.59 33.07
C LEU A 277 -17.93 -11.61 32.98
N GLY A 278 -18.53 -12.80 32.78
CA GLY A 278 -19.99 -12.97 32.75
C GLY A 278 -20.67 -12.45 31.47
N LEU A 279 -19.92 -12.23 30.40
CA LEU A 279 -20.44 -11.81 29.10
C LEU A 279 -20.68 -13.01 28.17
N SER A 280 -21.57 -12.84 27.20
CA SER A 280 -21.76 -13.85 26.16
C SER A 280 -20.50 -13.96 25.29
N PRO A 281 -20.05 -15.19 24.97
CA PRO A 281 -18.94 -15.38 24.05
C PRO A 281 -19.30 -14.80 22.69
N GLU A 282 -18.34 -14.13 22.05
CA GLU A 282 -18.47 -13.58 20.71
C GLU A 282 -17.51 -14.28 19.76
N GLY A 283 -17.96 -14.45 18.52
CA GLY A 283 -17.24 -15.18 17.49
C GLY A 283 -17.46 -16.69 17.55
N ASP A 284 -17.32 -17.33 16.39
CA ASP A 284 -17.43 -18.78 16.24
C ASP A 284 -16.03 -19.39 16.22
N ILE A 285 -15.69 -20.24 17.19
CA ILE A 285 -14.38 -20.90 17.25
C ILE A 285 -14.05 -21.69 15.97
N ARG A 286 -15.09 -22.18 15.27
CA ARG A 286 -14.95 -22.89 13.98
C ARG A 286 -14.41 -21.99 12.87
N MET A 287 -14.54 -20.66 13.01
CA MET A 287 -13.98 -19.69 12.07
C MET A 287 -12.49 -19.42 12.31
N VAL A 288 -12.08 -19.44 13.58
CA VAL A 288 -10.77 -18.96 14.05
C VAL A 288 -9.76 -20.10 14.21
N LEU A 289 -10.19 -21.22 14.77
CA LEU A 289 -9.34 -22.38 15.04
C LEU A 289 -8.62 -22.93 13.79
N PRO A 290 -9.27 -23.09 12.62
CA PRO A 290 -8.58 -23.52 11.40
C PRO A 290 -7.44 -22.59 10.97
N VAL A 291 -7.60 -21.28 11.18
CA VAL A 291 -6.57 -20.28 10.83
C VAL A 291 -5.37 -20.45 11.75
N ILE A 292 -5.59 -20.59 13.06
CA ILE A 292 -4.51 -20.82 14.03
C ILE A 292 -3.74 -22.10 13.70
N VAL A 293 -4.44 -23.19 13.42
CA VAL A 293 -3.80 -24.47 13.06
C VAL A 293 -3.00 -24.33 11.76
N GLY A 294 -3.60 -23.78 10.70
CA GLY A 294 -2.94 -23.63 9.40
C GLY A 294 -1.72 -22.70 9.45
N MET A 295 -1.86 -21.55 10.11
CA MET A 295 -0.78 -20.56 10.26
C MET A 295 0.30 -21.03 11.25
N GLY A 296 -0.08 -21.79 12.29
CA GLY A 296 0.83 -22.41 13.24
C GLY A 296 1.71 -23.48 12.59
N VAL A 297 1.14 -24.34 11.74
CA VAL A 297 1.90 -25.33 10.96
C VAL A 297 2.84 -24.64 9.97
N LEU A 298 2.35 -23.61 9.27
CA LEU A 298 3.16 -22.77 8.37
C LEU A 298 4.38 -22.19 9.08
N TRP A 299 4.15 -21.59 10.25
CA TRP A 299 5.18 -21.03 11.11
C TRP A 299 6.19 -22.09 11.56
N ALA A 300 5.70 -23.20 12.14
CA ALA A 300 6.54 -24.23 12.73
C ALA A 300 7.50 -24.83 11.70
N TYR A 301 6.97 -25.23 10.53
CA TYR A 301 7.77 -25.82 9.46
C TYR A 301 8.91 -24.90 9.01
N HIS A 302 8.60 -23.64 8.71
CA HIS A 302 9.63 -22.71 8.20
C HIS A 302 10.59 -22.25 9.32
N ALA A 303 10.14 -22.20 10.57
CA ALA A 303 11.02 -21.95 11.71
C ALA A 303 12.04 -23.08 11.90
N PHE A 304 11.64 -24.34 11.70
CA PHE A 304 12.59 -25.46 11.69
C PHE A 304 13.60 -25.36 10.54
N VAL A 305 13.15 -24.97 9.34
CA VAL A 305 14.06 -24.75 8.20
C VAL A 305 15.07 -23.63 8.49
N ILE A 306 14.66 -22.52 9.12
CA ILE A 306 15.61 -21.46 9.52
C ILE A 306 16.67 -21.99 10.49
N ARG A 307 16.27 -22.86 11.44
CA ARG A 307 17.20 -23.47 12.40
C ARG A 307 18.18 -24.42 11.71
N ASP A 308 17.70 -25.24 10.78
CA ASP A 308 18.54 -26.14 9.98
C ASP A 308 19.50 -25.37 9.06
N ASP A 309 19.01 -24.34 8.35
CA ASP A 309 19.83 -23.45 7.52
C ASP A 309 20.96 -22.81 8.34
N ALA A 310 20.66 -22.37 9.58
CA ALA A 310 21.64 -21.75 10.47
C ALA A 310 22.68 -22.74 11.03
N ALA A 311 22.35 -24.03 11.12
CA ALA A 311 23.30 -25.08 11.51
C ALA A 311 24.26 -25.45 10.37
N LYS A 312 23.83 -25.30 9.11
CA LYS A 312 24.58 -25.69 7.91
C LYS A 312 25.50 -24.60 7.33
N ALA A 313 25.24 -23.33 7.65
CA ALA A 313 26.00 -22.21 7.08
C ALA A 313 26.07 -21.04 8.06
N GLY A 314 27.26 -20.43 8.14
CA GLY A 314 27.45 -19.15 8.83
C GLY A 314 26.58 -18.05 8.20
N GLU A 315 26.23 -17.04 8.99
CA GLU A 315 25.39 -15.96 8.49
C GLU A 315 26.21 -14.87 7.78
N ALA A 316 25.91 -14.64 6.50
CA ALA A 316 26.48 -13.53 5.74
C ALA A 316 25.95 -12.15 6.21
N ALA A 317 26.76 -11.10 6.05
CA ALA A 317 26.40 -9.73 6.47
C ALA A 317 25.08 -9.22 5.83
N ARG A 318 24.83 -9.53 4.54
CA ARG A 318 23.59 -9.19 3.83
C ARG A 318 22.36 -9.86 4.44
N GLN A 319 22.53 -11.07 4.95
CA GLN A 319 21.46 -11.84 5.60
C GLN A 319 21.13 -11.33 7.00
N ALA A 320 22.13 -10.83 7.74
CA ALA A 320 21.92 -10.26 9.06
C ALA A 320 20.93 -9.08 9.04
N GLY A 321 20.92 -8.29 7.96
CA GLY A 321 19.93 -7.23 7.74
C GLY A 321 18.49 -7.75 7.69
N VAL A 322 18.24 -8.85 6.99
CA VAL A 322 16.90 -9.46 6.88
C VAL A 322 16.42 -10.01 8.22
N ARG A 323 17.28 -10.69 8.98
CA ARG A 323 16.93 -11.13 10.34
C ARG A 323 16.61 -9.96 11.25
N ARG A 324 17.41 -8.87 11.20
CA ARG A 324 17.12 -7.66 11.98
C ARG A 324 15.75 -7.11 11.64
N LEU A 325 15.43 -6.97 10.35
CA LEU A 325 14.10 -6.55 9.89
C LEU A 325 12.99 -7.41 10.48
N TYR A 326 13.12 -8.74 10.39
CA TYR A 326 12.16 -9.67 10.99
C TYR A 326 11.98 -9.45 12.51
N LEU A 327 13.08 -9.40 13.26
CA LEU A 327 13.02 -9.24 14.73
C LEU A 327 12.32 -7.94 15.12
N TYR A 328 12.66 -6.81 14.47
CA TYR A 328 12.05 -5.52 14.77
C TYR A 328 10.58 -5.43 14.30
N LEU A 329 10.20 -6.09 13.20
CA LEU A 329 8.79 -6.16 12.78
C LEU A 329 7.94 -6.96 13.77
N VAL A 330 8.39 -8.15 14.19
CA VAL A 330 7.68 -8.96 15.19
C VAL A 330 7.61 -8.22 16.53
N ALA A 331 8.74 -7.66 16.99
CA ALA A 331 8.77 -6.86 18.20
C ALA A 331 7.84 -5.63 18.11
N GLY A 332 7.69 -5.04 16.93
CA GLY A 332 6.85 -3.87 16.70
C GLY A 332 5.38 -4.22 16.86
N ILE A 333 4.94 -5.31 16.24
CA ILE A 333 3.55 -5.78 16.36
C ILE A 333 3.23 -6.16 17.80
N GLY A 334 4.13 -6.90 18.46
CA GLY A 334 3.96 -7.27 19.87
C GLY A 334 3.87 -6.04 20.78
N LEU A 335 4.74 -5.05 20.57
CA LEU A 335 4.73 -3.82 21.36
C LEU A 335 3.45 -3.03 21.13
N SER A 336 2.99 -2.89 19.88
CA SER A 336 1.73 -2.19 19.58
C SER A 336 0.53 -2.85 20.26
N ALA A 337 0.43 -4.19 20.23
CA ALA A 337 -0.65 -4.92 20.91
C ALA A 337 -0.56 -4.75 22.43
N LEU A 338 0.64 -4.82 23.01
CA LEU A 338 0.87 -4.61 24.43
C LEU A 338 0.49 -3.18 24.87
N LEU A 339 0.89 -2.16 24.11
CA LEU A 339 0.60 -0.76 24.41
C LEU A 339 -0.89 -0.44 24.27
N ALA A 340 -1.55 -0.98 23.24
CA ALA A 340 -3.00 -0.84 23.09
C ALA A 340 -3.74 -1.49 24.27
N GLY A 341 -3.33 -2.69 24.67
CA GLY A 341 -3.90 -3.39 25.83
C GLY A 341 -3.66 -2.65 27.15
N LEU A 342 -2.43 -2.22 27.44
CA LEU A 342 -2.11 -1.46 28.67
C LEU A 342 -2.86 -0.12 28.73
N SER A 343 -2.93 0.61 27.62
CA SER A 343 -3.63 1.89 27.58
C SER A 343 -5.14 1.72 27.69
N GLY A 344 -5.68 0.66 27.07
CA GLY A 344 -7.10 0.30 27.15
C GLY A 344 -7.52 -0.14 28.54
N ASP A 345 -6.81 -1.09 29.16
CA ASP A 345 -7.09 -1.53 30.54
C ASP A 345 -6.99 -0.36 31.53
N ALA A 346 -5.98 0.51 31.39
CA ALA A 346 -5.86 1.71 32.20
C ALA A 346 -7.03 2.69 31.97
N SER A 347 -7.48 2.86 30.72
CA SER A 347 -8.67 3.67 30.40
C SER A 347 -9.92 3.11 31.06
N VAL A 348 -10.15 1.80 30.96
CA VAL A 348 -11.28 1.10 31.58
C VAL A 348 -11.29 1.33 33.09
N LEU A 349 -10.13 1.21 33.76
CA LEU A 349 -10.02 1.44 35.20
C LEU A 349 -10.36 2.88 35.60
N ILE A 350 -9.92 3.87 34.82
CA ILE A 350 -10.21 5.29 35.09
C ILE A 350 -11.71 5.57 34.88
N ARG A 351 -12.27 5.13 33.76
CA ARG A 351 -13.68 5.34 33.41
C ARG A 351 -14.62 4.65 34.39
N ALA A 352 -14.26 3.46 34.89
CA ALA A 352 -15.04 2.70 35.86
C ALA A 352 -15.25 3.44 37.19
N LEU A 353 -14.40 4.42 37.54
CA LEU A 353 -14.57 5.25 38.73
C LEU A 353 -15.78 6.22 38.62
N ASP A 354 -16.23 6.48 37.40
CA ASP A 354 -17.25 7.47 37.07
C ASP A 354 -18.57 6.81 36.65
N GLU A 355 -18.52 5.94 35.63
CA GLU A 355 -19.71 5.31 35.04
C GLU A 355 -20.03 3.92 35.64
N GLY A 356 -19.19 3.42 36.54
CA GLY A 356 -19.30 2.09 37.15
C GLY A 356 -18.92 0.95 36.18
N PHE A 357 -18.68 -0.25 36.73
CA PHE A 357 -18.12 -1.38 35.98
C PHE A 357 -19.18 -2.21 35.23
N GLY A 358 -19.83 -1.59 34.24
CA GLY A 358 -20.89 -2.16 33.40
C GLY A 358 -20.42 -3.19 32.37
N SER A 359 -21.36 -3.74 31.59
CA SER A 359 -21.06 -4.76 30.57
C SER A 359 -20.16 -4.27 29.44
N GLY A 360 -20.24 -2.98 29.07
CA GLY A 360 -19.37 -2.39 28.04
C GLY A 360 -17.90 -2.36 28.48
N LEU A 361 -17.62 -1.83 29.67
CA LEU A 361 -16.26 -1.81 30.23
C LEU A 361 -15.69 -3.22 30.48
N ARG A 362 -16.55 -4.19 30.87
CA ARG A 362 -16.13 -5.60 30.95
C ARG A 362 -15.73 -6.18 29.59
N ASP A 363 -16.42 -5.78 28.52
CA ASP A 363 -16.09 -6.25 27.17
C ASP A 363 -14.77 -5.66 26.68
N GLU A 364 -14.60 -4.34 26.86
CA GLU A 364 -13.34 -3.64 26.59
C GLU A 364 -12.17 -4.29 27.36
N LEU A 365 -12.33 -4.51 28.67
CA LEU A 365 -11.30 -5.15 29.51
C LEU A 365 -10.90 -6.53 28.95
N ALA A 366 -11.87 -7.34 28.52
CA ALA A 366 -11.56 -8.67 27.97
C ALA A 366 -10.67 -8.59 26.72
N TRP A 367 -10.94 -7.65 25.82
CA TRP A 367 -10.17 -7.46 24.59
C TRP A 367 -8.79 -6.86 24.85
N PHE A 368 -8.70 -5.86 25.71
CA PHE A 368 -7.44 -5.21 26.06
C PHE A 368 -6.52 -6.14 26.86
N THR A 369 -7.04 -6.85 27.86
CA THR A 369 -6.29 -7.88 28.58
C THR A 369 -5.82 -9.01 27.66
N ALA A 370 -6.64 -9.44 26.68
CA ALA A 370 -6.22 -10.42 25.68
C ALA A 370 -5.04 -9.89 24.84
N ALA A 371 -5.08 -8.62 24.45
CA ALA A 371 -4.00 -7.98 23.70
C ALA A 371 -2.70 -7.88 24.52
N ILE A 372 -2.77 -7.67 25.84
CA ILE A 372 -1.60 -7.71 26.73
C ILE A 372 -0.99 -9.12 26.74
N ILE A 373 -1.81 -10.14 27.03
CA ILE A 373 -1.35 -11.53 27.16
C ILE A 373 -0.73 -12.02 25.85
N ALA A 374 -1.32 -11.67 24.70
CA ALA A 374 -0.80 -12.04 23.39
C ALA A 374 0.41 -11.18 22.97
N GLY A 375 0.38 -9.88 23.21
CA GLY A 375 1.39 -8.92 22.78
C GLY A 375 2.71 -9.02 23.53
N LEU A 376 2.66 -9.23 24.85
CA LEU A 376 3.84 -9.30 25.72
C LEU A 376 4.90 -10.32 25.26
N PRO A 377 4.58 -11.61 25.05
CA PRO A 377 5.58 -12.59 24.59
C PRO A 377 6.09 -12.27 23.17
N VAL A 378 5.22 -11.76 22.30
CA VAL A 378 5.57 -11.39 20.91
C VAL A 378 6.50 -10.18 20.86
N TRP A 379 6.42 -9.29 21.85
CA TRP A 379 7.38 -8.19 22.01
C TRP A 379 8.67 -8.65 22.66
N ILE A 380 8.59 -9.21 23.88
CA ILE A 380 9.76 -9.35 24.76
C ILE A 380 10.80 -10.33 24.19
N LEU A 381 10.36 -11.39 23.50
CA LEU A 381 11.25 -12.41 22.96
C LEU A 381 12.16 -11.86 21.84
N PRO A 382 11.64 -11.29 20.74
CA PRO A 382 12.48 -10.69 19.71
C PRO A 382 13.17 -9.41 20.18
N TRP A 383 12.54 -8.60 21.04
CA TRP A 383 13.14 -7.38 21.56
C TRP A 383 14.36 -7.67 22.44
N ARG A 384 14.26 -8.62 23.37
CA ARG A 384 15.40 -9.06 24.20
C ARG A 384 16.56 -9.56 23.33
N GLN A 385 16.27 -10.36 22.29
CA GLN A 385 17.30 -10.82 21.35
C GLN A 385 17.94 -9.68 20.56
N ALA A 386 17.18 -8.65 20.18
CA ALA A 386 17.70 -7.48 19.51
C ALA A 386 18.56 -6.62 20.46
N GLN A 387 18.12 -6.45 21.70
CA GLN A 387 18.78 -5.65 22.72
C GLN A 387 20.08 -6.29 23.22
N THR A 388 20.08 -7.60 23.51
CA THR A 388 21.30 -8.32 23.91
C THR A 388 22.39 -8.22 22.85
N ARG A 389 22.01 -8.26 21.56
CA ARG A 389 22.98 -8.05 20.47
C ARG A 389 23.48 -6.60 20.42
N ALA A 390 22.63 -5.61 20.65
CA ALA A 390 23.03 -4.20 20.63
C ALA A 390 23.97 -3.83 21.79
N ILE A 391 23.84 -4.48 22.95
CA ILE A 391 24.70 -4.24 24.12
C ILE A 391 26.02 -5.03 24.03
N ALA A 392 26.07 -6.11 23.23
CA ALA A 392 27.28 -6.92 23.11
C ALA A 392 28.50 -6.08 22.69
N PRO A 393 29.69 -6.31 23.28
CA PRO A 393 30.90 -5.62 22.87
C PRO A 393 31.36 -6.07 21.48
N GLY A 394 32.15 -5.22 20.81
CA GLY A 394 32.79 -5.52 19.54
C GLY A 394 31.91 -5.33 18.29
N PRO A 395 32.40 -5.76 17.12
CA PRO A 395 31.82 -5.40 15.81
C PRO A 395 30.35 -5.83 15.64
N ALA A 396 29.95 -6.93 16.27
CA ALA A 396 28.58 -7.42 16.20
C ALA A 396 27.58 -6.47 16.90
N GLY A 397 27.96 -5.90 18.04
CA GLY A 397 27.16 -4.92 18.76
C GLY A 397 27.13 -3.57 18.08
N ASP A 398 28.28 -3.12 17.57
CA ASP A 398 28.39 -1.89 16.79
C ASP A 398 27.47 -1.93 15.57
N GLY A 399 27.50 -3.04 14.80
CA GLY A 399 26.62 -3.23 13.65
C GLY A 399 25.13 -3.33 14.04
N ALA A 400 24.80 -3.78 15.25
CA ALA A 400 23.43 -3.81 15.74
C ALA A 400 22.93 -2.41 16.14
N ARG A 401 23.76 -1.58 16.78
CA ARG A 401 23.45 -0.18 17.15
C ARG A 401 23.40 0.75 15.94
N ALA A 402 24.31 0.56 14.98
CA ALA A 402 24.34 1.34 13.73
C ALA A 402 23.18 0.99 12.77
N SER A 403 22.49 -0.13 12.98
CA SER A 403 21.41 -0.63 12.12
C SER A 403 20.31 0.41 11.90
N THR A 404 20.07 0.79 10.65
CA THR A 404 18.96 1.66 10.24
C THR A 404 17.61 1.12 10.70
N VAL A 405 17.41 -0.20 10.67
CA VAL A 405 16.15 -0.84 11.10
C VAL A 405 15.88 -0.61 12.60
N ARG A 406 16.93 -0.66 13.43
CA ARG A 406 16.81 -0.41 14.88
C ARG A 406 16.43 1.04 15.13
N LYS A 407 17.10 1.98 14.45
CA LYS A 407 16.79 3.41 14.53
C LYS A 407 15.35 3.68 14.08
N ILE A 408 14.90 3.11 12.96
CA ILE A 408 13.50 3.23 12.50
C ILE A 408 12.54 2.73 13.57
N TYR A 409 12.78 1.56 14.16
CA TYR A 409 11.94 1.03 15.25
C TYR A 409 11.86 1.99 16.45
N LEU A 410 13.02 2.43 16.97
CA LEU A 410 13.08 3.31 18.14
C LEU A 410 12.39 4.66 17.87
N TYR A 411 12.71 5.30 16.73
CA TYR A 411 12.11 6.59 16.37
C TYR A 411 10.63 6.48 16.04
N PHE A 412 10.18 5.37 15.46
CA PHE A 412 8.76 5.13 15.21
C PHE A 412 7.97 5.13 16.53
N PHE A 413 8.41 4.38 17.55
CA PHE A 413 7.71 4.35 18.83
C PHE A 413 7.87 5.65 19.64
N LEU A 414 9.00 6.35 19.52
CA LEU A 414 9.15 7.71 20.07
C LEU A 414 8.19 8.71 19.40
N PHE A 415 8.04 8.64 18.08
CA PHE A 415 7.12 9.48 17.32
C PHE A 415 5.68 9.20 17.72
N ILE A 416 5.25 7.92 17.73
CA ILE A 416 3.90 7.53 18.16
C ILE A 416 3.64 8.00 19.58
N ALA A 417 4.56 7.77 20.52
CA ALA A 417 4.42 8.25 21.89
C ALA A 417 4.26 9.77 21.97
N THR A 418 5.07 10.52 21.20
CA THR A 418 4.99 11.99 21.15
C THR A 418 3.65 12.46 20.60
N MET A 419 3.16 11.85 19.51
CA MET A 419 1.86 12.17 18.92
C MET A 419 0.70 11.82 19.85
N THR A 420 0.80 10.71 20.59
CA THR A 420 -0.22 10.32 21.57
C THR A 420 -0.28 11.30 22.74
N VAL A 421 0.86 11.70 23.30
CA VAL A 421 0.92 12.72 24.37
C VAL A 421 0.38 14.06 23.87
N LEU A 422 0.80 14.51 22.69
CA LEU A 422 0.33 15.77 22.10
C LEU A 422 -1.18 15.75 21.87
N SER A 423 -1.71 14.70 21.24
CA SER A 423 -3.14 14.59 20.93
C SER A 423 -3.98 14.52 22.20
N SER A 424 -3.50 13.79 23.20
CA SER A 424 -4.18 13.67 24.49
C SER A 424 -4.14 14.99 25.28
N ALA A 425 -3.01 15.71 25.26
CA ALA A 425 -2.89 17.02 25.89
C ALA A 425 -3.81 18.05 25.22
N VAL A 426 -3.90 18.04 23.88
CA VAL A 426 -4.83 18.88 23.12
C VAL A 426 -6.27 18.58 23.50
N PHE A 427 -6.66 17.30 23.58
CA PHE A 427 -8.02 16.91 23.96
C PHE A 427 -8.36 17.31 25.40
N ILE A 428 -7.46 17.05 26.35
CA ILE A 428 -7.65 17.44 27.76
C ILE A 428 -7.77 18.97 27.86
N LEU A 429 -6.93 19.72 27.16
CA LEU A 429 -7.00 21.18 27.14
C LEU A 429 -8.30 21.69 26.50
N PHE A 430 -8.75 21.06 25.41
CA PHE A 430 -10.01 21.38 24.75
C PHE A 430 -11.20 21.21 25.70
N GLU A 431 -11.26 20.11 26.44
CA GLU A 431 -12.31 19.85 27.44
C GLU A 431 -12.28 20.89 28.58
N VAL A 432 -11.10 21.21 29.11
CA VAL A 432 -10.94 22.24 30.16
C VAL A 432 -11.37 23.63 29.65
N LEU A 433 -10.97 24.01 28.44
CA LEU A 433 -11.36 25.29 27.85
C LEU A 433 -12.86 25.34 27.55
N SER A 434 -13.45 24.23 27.08
CA SER A 434 -14.90 24.15 26.81
C SER A 434 -15.70 24.36 28.09
N TRP A 435 -15.28 23.74 29.20
CA TRP A 435 -15.87 23.99 30.51
C TRP A 435 -15.75 25.45 30.95
N LEU A 436 -14.56 26.06 30.80
CA LEU A 436 -14.35 27.48 31.10
C LEU A 436 -15.21 28.42 30.26
N LEU A 437 -15.61 28.00 29.05
CA LEU A 437 -16.49 28.74 28.13
C LEU A 437 -17.99 28.45 28.36
N GLY A 438 -18.34 27.66 29.39
CA GLY A 438 -19.72 27.42 29.80
C GLY A 438 -20.32 26.08 29.36
N ALA A 439 -19.51 25.15 28.82
CA ALA A 439 -19.95 23.77 28.64
C ALA A 439 -19.97 23.00 29.98
N ASP A 440 -20.50 21.78 29.96
CA ASP A 440 -20.51 20.90 31.13
C ASP A 440 -19.07 20.54 31.58
N PRO A 441 -18.83 20.34 32.90
CA PRO A 441 -17.51 20.00 33.40
C PRO A 441 -17.03 18.65 32.86
N PRO A 442 -15.73 18.50 32.54
CA PRO A 442 -15.22 17.25 32.00
C PRO A 442 -15.26 16.14 33.05
N THR A 443 -15.76 14.99 32.63
CA THR A 443 -15.85 13.80 33.47
C THR A 443 -14.62 12.90 33.33
N LEU A 444 -14.41 12.00 34.29
CA LEU A 444 -13.36 10.98 34.18
C LEU A 444 -13.67 9.98 33.05
N SER A 445 -14.94 9.75 32.73
CA SER A 445 -15.35 8.99 31.55
C SER A 445 -14.85 9.64 30.24
N ASN A 446 -15.00 10.97 30.11
CA ASN A 446 -14.54 11.72 28.94
C ASN A 446 -13.01 11.72 28.82
N LEU A 447 -12.30 11.96 29.93
CA LEU A 447 -10.84 12.12 29.92
C LEU A 447 -10.07 10.80 30.04
N GLY A 448 -10.73 9.70 30.41
CA GLY A 448 -10.08 8.44 30.79
C GLY A 448 -9.15 7.88 29.72
N HIS A 449 -9.57 7.93 28.45
CA HIS A 449 -8.72 7.51 27.32
C HIS A 449 -7.47 8.38 27.20
N SER A 450 -7.63 9.70 27.17
CA SER A 450 -6.51 10.63 26.99
C SER A 450 -5.50 10.56 28.13
N ILE A 451 -5.98 10.42 29.37
CA ILE A 451 -5.10 10.26 30.54
C ILE A 451 -4.34 8.93 30.45
N ALA A 452 -5.04 7.80 30.25
CA ALA A 452 -4.42 6.48 30.18
C ALA A 452 -3.37 6.39 29.06
N PHE A 453 -3.75 6.81 27.85
CA PHE A 453 -2.85 6.78 26.70
C PHE A 453 -1.64 7.70 26.88
N SER A 454 -1.81 8.87 27.51
CA SER A 454 -0.69 9.77 27.83
C SER A 454 0.31 9.14 28.79
N VAL A 455 -0.17 8.54 29.89
CA VAL A 455 0.70 7.94 30.91
C VAL A 455 1.54 6.81 30.30
N ILE A 456 0.90 5.92 29.54
CA ILE A 456 1.60 4.83 28.85
C ILE A 456 2.57 5.38 27.79
N ALA A 457 2.16 6.38 27.01
CA ALA A 457 3.02 6.99 25.99
C ALA A 457 4.26 7.68 26.59
N VAL A 458 4.14 8.37 27.73
CA VAL A 458 5.31 8.93 28.45
C VAL A 458 6.26 7.82 28.86
N GLY A 459 5.75 6.69 29.37
CA GLY A 459 6.58 5.52 29.69
C GLY A 459 7.35 4.98 28.48
N VAL A 460 6.69 4.87 27.32
CA VAL A 460 7.32 4.46 26.04
C VAL A 460 8.39 5.45 25.62
N TRP A 461 8.10 6.75 25.73
CA TRP A 461 9.03 7.83 25.37
C TRP A 461 10.30 7.77 26.22
N VAL A 462 10.15 7.65 27.54
CA VAL A 462 11.25 7.54 28.49
C VAL A 462 12.08 6.29 28.22
N TYR A 463 11.45 5.13 28.10
CA TYR A 463 12.14 3.85 27.88
C TYR A 463 12.96 3.87 26.58
N HIS A 464 12.35 4.18 25.44
CA HIS A 464 13.05 4.16 24.15
C HIS A 464 14.07 5.31 24.04
N GLY A 465 13.81 6.45 24.68
CA GLY A 465 14.75 7.56 24.78
C GLY A 465 16.01 7.21 25.60
N PHE A 466 15.87 6.41 26.66
CA PHE A 466 17.03 5.86 27.37
C PHE A 466 17.82 4.87 26.52
N ILE A 467 17.14 3.98 25.80
CA ILE A 467 17.82 3.02 24.90
C ILE A 467 18.60 3.75 23.81
N LEU A 468 18.00 4.78 23.18
CA LEU A 468 18.65 5.55 22.13
C LEU A 468 19.89 6.32 22.62
N ARG A 469 19.79 6.93 23.81
CA ARG A 469 20.93 7.61 24.46
C ARG A 469 22.03 6.61 24.85
N GLY A 470 21.65 5.43 25.35
CA GLY A 470 22.59 4.35 25.65
C GLY A 470 23.30 3.83 24.40
N ASP A 471 22.58 3.64 23.30
CA ASP A 471 23.16 3.25 22.02
C ASP A 471 24.19 4.28 21.53
N HIS A 472 23.86 5.58 21.65
CA HIS A 472 24.76 6.67 21.27
C HIS A 472 26.05 6.65 22.09
N LYS A 473 25.94 6.57 23.43
CA LYS A 473 27.08 6.54 24.34
C LYS A 473 28.00 5.35 24.06
N LEU A 474 27.45 4.15 23.87
CA LEU A 474 28.24 2.95 23.56
C LEU A 474 28.90 3.02 22.19
N SER A 475 28.24 3.63 21.20
CA SER A 475 28.83 3.85 19.87
C SER A 475 29.93 4.90 19.89
N GLU A 476 29.76 5.98 20.66
CA GLU A 476 30.77 7.03 20.85
C GLU A 476 32.01 6.47 21.56
N GLN A 477 31.83 5.73 22.67
CA GLN A 477 32.94 5.06 23.36
C GLN A 477 33.72 4.11 22.43
N ALA A 478 33.01 3.26 21.68
CA ALA A 478 33.63 2.35 20.73
C ALA A 478 34.31 3.07 19.55
N GLN A 479 33.88 4.28 19.22
CA GLN A 479 34.52 5.11 18.20
C GLN A 479 35.78 5.77 18.75
N VAL A 480 35.73 6.36 19.96
CA VAL A 480 36.88 6.99 20.62
C VAL A 480 38.01 5.98 20.80
N THR A 481 37.74 4.82 21.39
CA THR A 481 38.78 3.77 21.56
C THR A 481 39.40 3.35 20.23
N ARG A 482 38.60 3.24 19.15
CA ARG A 482 39.14 2.93 17.82
C ARG A 482 39.92 4.07 17.19
N MET A 483 39.60 5.32 17.48
CA MET A 483 40.30 6.48 16.94
C MET A 483 41.61 6.74 17.69
N GLU A 484 41.64 6.52 19.01
CA GLU A 484 42.85 6.62 19.85
C GLU A 484 43.91 5.57 19.48
N ASP A 485 43.48 4.37 19.09
CA ASP A 485 44.38 3.27 18.71
C ASP A 485 44.79 3.30 17.21
N LEU A 486 44.30 4.25 16.41
CA LEU A 486 44.48 4.24 14.95
C LEU A 486 45.44 5.33 14.49
N ASP A 487 46.73 4.98 14.42
CA ASP A 487 47.75 5.76 13.73
C ASP A 487 47.61 5.61 12.20
N ILE A 488 47.48 6.72 11.50
CA ILE A 488 47.23 6.79 10.06
C ILE A 488 48.46 7.37 9.36
N ALA A 489 49.16 6.54 8.61
CA ALA A 489 50.21 6.96 7.70
C ALA A 489 49.61 7.45 6.38
N VAL A 490 49.72 8.75 6.11
CA VAL A 490 49.28 9.39 4.85
C VAL A 490 50.46 9.51 3.91
N VAL A 491 50.60 8.55 2.99
CA VAL A 491 51.67 8.51 2.01
C VAL A 491 51.29 9.33 0.79
N ASP A 492 52.10 10.33 0.45
CA ASP A 492 51.92 11.12 -0.76
C ASP A 492 53.13 11.04 -1.69
N VAL A 493 52.87 11.23 -2.98
CA VAL A 493 53.87 11.12 -4.04
C VAL A 493 53.88 12.38 -4.91
N GLY A 494 55.06 12.92 -5.19
CA GLY A 494 55.23 14.12 -6.01
C GLY A 494 55.33 15.40 -5.17
N ASP A 495 54.53 16.42 -5.49
CA ASP A 495 54.63 17.76 -4.90
C ASP A 495 53.94 17.94 -3.54
N GLY A 496 53.36 16.87 -3.00
CA GLY A 496 52.73 16.88 -1.68
C GLY A 496 51.33 17.47 -1.61
N ARG A 497 50.77 17.97 -2.73
CA ARG A 497 49.50 18.72 -2.70
C ARG A 497 48.31 17.84 -2.33
N PHE A 498 48.30 16.59 -2.81
CA PHE A 498 47.20 15.67 -2.57
C PHE A 498 47.17 15.22 -1.10
N GLY A 499 48.32 14.83 -0.57
CA GLY A 499 48.51 14.44 0.82
C GLY A 499 48.17 15.56 1.78
N ARG A 500 48.66 16.78 1.55
CA ARG A 500 48.31 17.95 2.37
C ARG A 500 46.81 18.21 2.39
N ALA A 501 46.16 18.22 1.22
CA ALA A 501 44.70 18.42 1.14
C ALA A 501 43.92 17.32 1.87
N LEU A 502 44.42 16.08 1.85
CA LEU A 502 43.82 14.96 2.56
C LEU A 502 44.01 15.08 4.08
N VAL A 503 45.20 15.44 4.55
CA VAL A 503 45.48 15.68 5.98
C VAL A 503 44.62 16.83 6.49
N GLU A 504 44.61 17.98 5.82
CA GLU A 504 43.78 19.13 6.21
C GLU A 504 42.28 18.77 6.27
N ALA A 505 41.79 17.98 5.31
CA ALA A 505 40.41 17.52 5.32
C ALA A 505 40.11 16.54 6.47
N LEU A 506 41.05 15.65 6.80
CA LEU A 506 40.93 14.70 7.91
C LEU A 506 40.99 15.40 9.27
N GLU A 507 41.91 16.34 9.46
CA GLU A 507 42.01 17.16 10.67
C GLU A 507 40.72 17.98 10.89
N ARG A 508 40.19 18.56 9.82
CA ARG A 508 38.95 19.35 9.87
C ARG A 508 37.72 18.50 10.18
N GLU A 509 37.58 17.33 9.56
CA GLU A 509 36.38 16.48 9.73
C GLU A 509 36.46 15.50 10.90
N SER A 510 37.66 15.20 11.41
CA SER A 510 37.90 14.17 12.43
C SER A 510 39.12 14.55 13.30
N PRO A 511 39.00 15.61 14.12
CA PRO A 511 40.08 16.03 15.00
C PRO A 511 40.42 14.93 16.03
N GLY A 512 41.71 14.74 16.30
CA GLY A 512 42.21 13.74 17.26
C GLY A 512 42.67 12.41 16.66
N LEU A 513 42.65 12.26 15.33
CA LEU A 513 43.33 11.13 14.67
C LEU A 513 44.85 11.31 14.71
N GLY A 514 45.60 10.24 14.98
CA GLY A 514 47.05 10.20 14.80
C GLY A 514 47.39 10.26 13.30
N LEU A 515 47.57 11.46 12.75
CA LEU A 515 47.88 11.65 11.34
C LEU A 515 49.39 11.85 11.15
N GLU A 516 50.00 10.95 10.38
CA GLU A 516 51.42 11.02 10.06
C GLU A 516 51.62 11.20 8.55
N PRO A 517 51.83 12.44 8.06
CA PRO A 517 52.11 12.69 6.65
C PRO A 517 53.51 12.18 6.28
N LEU A 518 53.58 11.28 5.30
CA LEU A 518 54.80 10.69 4.77
C LEU A 518 54.99 11.14 3.32
N LEU A 519 55.88 12.11 3.10
CA LEU A 519 56.17 12.64 1.77
C LEU A 519 57.39 11.92 1.18
N LEU A 520 57.16 11.14 0.12
CA LEU A 520 58.25 10.41 -0.53
C LEU A 520 59.28 11.40 -1.12
N GLY A 521 60.56 11.17 -0.83
CA GLY A 521 61.68 12.01 -1.28
C GLY A 521 62.14 13.09 -0.29
N GLN A 522 61.45 13.30 0.84
CA GLN A 522 61.89 14.21 1.91
C GLN A 522 62.52 13.50 3.11
N SER A 523 62.20 12.23 3.32
CA SER A 523 62.74 11.39 4.40
C SER A 523 63.42 10.15 3.83
N SER A 524 64.28 9.49 4.62
CA SER A 524 64.96 8.27 4.19
C SER A 524 63.96 7.11 4.04
N ASP A 525 64.21 6.22 3.07
CA ASP A 525 63.33 5.07 2.81
C ASP A 525 63.20 4.13 4.01
N GLU A 526 64.24 4.00 4.84
CA GLU A 526 64.23 3.19 6.06
C GLU A 526 63.34 3.79 7.16
N GLU A 527 63.36 5.11 7.30
CA GLU A 527 62.50 5.83 8.25
C GLU A 527 61.03 5.73 7.84
N ILE A 528 60.73 5.91 6.54
CA ILE A 528 59.39 5.75 5.98
C ILE A 528 58.91 4.32 6.18
N ALA A 529 59.74 3.32 5.89
CA ALA A 529 59.41 1.91 6.09
C ALA A 529 59.09 1.59 7.55
N THR A 530 59.85 2.14 8.51
CA THR A 530 59.62 1.95 9.95
C THR A 530 58.26 2.51 10.37
N ARG A 531 57.93 3.74 9.93
CA ARG A 531 56.64 4.38 10.24
C ARG A 531 55.46 3.63 9.62
N LEU A 532 55.61 3.13 8.39
CA LEU A 532 54.59 2.30 7.72
C LEU A 532 54.32 0.95 8.42
N ILE A 533 55.31 0.39 9.11
CA ILE A 533 55.15 -0.85 9.89
C ILE A 533 54.37 -0.59 11.18
N LEU A 534 54.55 0.59 11.78
CA LEU A 534 53.89 0.98 13.04
C LEU A 534 52.46 1.50 12.84
N ALA A 535 52.12 1.98 11.65
CA ALA A 535 50.80 2.53 11.36
C ALA A 535 49.67 1.47 11.49
N GLY A 536 48.53 1.88 12.04
CA GLY A 536 47.29 1.08 12.05
C GLY A 536 46.53 1.14 10.71
N LEU A 537 46.71 2.22 9.94
CA LEU A 537 46.12 2.42 8.62
C LEU A 537 47.11 3.13 7.69
N ILE A 538 47.28 2.63 6.48
CA ILE A 538 48.08 3.27 5.42
C ILE A 538 47.13 3.81 4.36
N ILE A 539 47.22 5.09 4.03
CA ILE A 539 46.42 5.72 2.97
C ILE A 539 47.33 6.44 1.98
N GLY A 540 47.05 6.29 0.69
CA GLY A 540 47.81 6.99 -0.35
C GLY A 540 47.45 6.54 -1.76
N PRO A 541 48.13 7.10 -2.78
CA PRO A 541 47.98 6.69 -4.17
C PRO A 541 48.25 5.20 -4.33
N TRP A 542 47.48 4.49 -5.15
CA TRP A 542 47.70 3.04 -5.39
C TRP A 542 49.13 2.69 -5.81
N MET A 543 49.83 3.62 -6.45
CA MET A 543 51.20 3.47 -6.93
C MET A 543 52.21 3.21 -5.81
N ILE A 544 51.91 3.54 -4.55
CA ILE A 544 52.79 3.27 -3.40
C ILE A 544 53.00 1.77 -3.16
N ALA A 545 52.09 0.93 -3.65
CA ALA A 545 52.19 -0.53 -3.55
C ALA A 545 53.06 -1.14 -4.66
N VAL A 546 53.54 -0.36 -5.63
CA VAL A 546 54.28 -0.85 -6.80
C VAL A 546 55.72 -0.33 -6.78
N PRO A 547 56.74 -1.20 -6.84
CA PRO A 547 58.14 -0.77 -6.94
C PRO A 547 58.36 0.09 -8.21
N GLY A 548 59.00 1.25 -8.08
CA GLY A 548 59.17 2.20 -9.18
C GLY A 548 57.89 2.97 -9.56
N GLY A 549 56.82 2.84 -8.77
CA GLY A 549 55.57 3.58 -8.94
C GLY A 549 55.77 5.10 -8.98
N ALA A 550 54.82 5.80 -9.60
CA ALA A 550 54.84 7.26 -9.75
C ALA A 550 56.13 7.81 -10.38
N ARG A 551 56.52 7.25 -11.53
CA ARG A 551 57.74 7.62 -12.28
C ARG A 551 59.03 7.44 -11.48
N GLY A 552 59.13 6.34 -10.71
CA GLY A 552 60.33 5.99 -9.96
C GLY A 552 60.46 6.65 -8.59
N ALA A 553 59.47 7.43 -8.14
CA ALA A 553 59.47 8.06 -6.83
C ALA A 553 59.26 7.07 -5.66
N VAL A 554 58.70 5.89 -5.95
CA VAL A 554 58.50 4.82 -4.95
C VAL A 554 59.64 3.81 -5.05
N SER A 555 60.46 3.70 -4.02
CA SER A 555 61.54 2.70 -3.97
C SER A 555 61.04 1.29 -3.68
N LEU A 556 61.90 0.30 -3.91
CA LEU A 556 61.60 -1.10 -3.58
C LEU A 556 61.35 -1.29 -2.08
N VAL A 557 62.10 -0.58 -1.23
CA VAL A 557 62.01 -0.66 0.23
C VAL A 557 60.64 -0.16 0.71
N VAL A 558 60.20 1.01 0.25
CA VAL A 558 58.90 1.59 0.61
C VAL A 558 57.76 0.70 0.13
N SER A 559 57.80 0.24 -1.13
CA SER A 559 56.76 -0.65 -1.67
C SER A 559 56.67 -1.98 -0.89
N GLN A 560 57.81 -2.57 -0.54
CA GLN A 560 57.84 -3.78 0.30
C GLN A 560 57.30 -3.52 1.71
N ALA A 561 57.61 -2.38 2.32
CA ALA A 561 57.08 -2.00 3.63
C ALA A 561 55.55 -1.86 3.62
N VAL A 562 54.99 -1.21 2.58
CA VAL A 562 53.53 -1.13 2.40
C VAL A 562 52.91 -2.53 2.25
N MET A 563 53.51 -3.39 1.43
CA MET A 563 52.96 -4.72 1.15
C MET A 563 53.05 -5.68 2.36
N ASN A 564 54.14 -5.60 3.11
CA ASN A 564 54.41 -6.49 4.25
C ASN A 564 53.81 -6.00 5.58
N SER A 565 53.44 -4.72 5.68
CA SER A 565 52.79 -4.17 6.88
C SER A 565 51.51 -4.95 7.21
N PRO A 566 51.21 -5.25 8.48
CA PRO A 566 49.92 -5.85 8.88
C PRO A 566 48.75 -4.85 8.81
N ALA A 567 49.04 -3.55 8.66
CA ALA A 567 48.05 -2.48 8.60
C ALA A 567 47.04 -2.67 7.46
N ARG A 568 45.83 -2.12 7.64
CA ARG A 568 44.87 -1.99 6.54
C ARG A 568 45.42 -0.96 5.55
N LYS A 569 45.28 -1.21 4.24
CA LYS A 569 45.69 -0.27 3.18
C LYS A 569 44.48 0.32 2.49
N LEU A 570 44.40 1.64 2.44
CA LEU A 570 43.42 2.39 1.67
C LEU A 570 44.09 3.02 0.44
N LEU A 571 44.15 2.23 -0.64
CA LEU A 571 44.79 2.66 -1.89
C LEU A 571 43.80 3.44 -2.76
N LEU A 572 44.17 4.67 -3.08
CA LEU A 572 43.33 5.58 -3.85
C LEU A 572 43.61 5.46 -5.36
N PRO A 573 42.58 5.40 -6.22
CA PRO A 573 42.71 5.18 -7.66
C PRO A 573 43.14 6.48 -8.38
N THR A 574 44.30 7.01 -8.02
CA THR A 574 44.93 8.17 -8.67
C THR A 574 45.32 7.85 -10.12
N ARG A 575 45.29 8.87 -10.99
CA ARG A 575 45.65 8.69 -12.41
C ARG A 575 47.12 8.33 -12.58
N ALA A 576 47.39 7.37 -13.46
CA ALA A 576 48.70 7.12 -14.01
C ALA A 576 48.59 7.07 -15.55
N PRO A 577 49.54 7.63 -16.32
CA PRO A 577 49.56 7.49 -17.77
C PRO A 577 49.53 6.01 -18.15
N GLU A 578 48.72 5.63 -19.13
CA GLU A 578 48.62 4.24 -19.65
C GLU A 578 47.90 3.22 -18.73
N TRP A 579 47.36 3.65 -17.58
CA TRP A 579 46.57 2.80 -16.69
C TRP A 579 45.10 3.23 -16.66
N ASP A 580 44.19 2.28 -16.93
CA ASP A 580 42.74 2.48 -16.85
C ASP A 580 42.12 1.65 -15.71
N TRP A 581 41.22 2.26 -14.95
CA TRP A 581 40.48 1.58 -13.88
C TRP A 581 39.17 0.98 -14.40
N ALA A 582 39.02 -0.34 -14.29
CA ALA A 582 37.76 -1.02 -14.61
C ALA A 582 36.75 -0.88 -13.46
N GLY A 583 35.60 -0.26 -13.72
CA GLY A 583 34.49 -0.18 -12.75
C GLY A 583 34.61 0.89 -11.66
N VAL A 584 35.61 1.77 -11.76
CA VAL A 584 35.78 2.96 -10.90
C VAL A 584 35.43 4.20 -11.73
N GLU A 585 34.60 5.08 -11.18
CA GLU A 585 34.27 6.35 -11.84
C GLU A 585 35.49 7.28 -11.89
N ARG A 586 35.59 8.10 -12.94
CA ARG A 586 36.64 9.11 -13.05
C ARG A 586 36.37 10.23 -12.05
N TRP A 587 37.01 10.17 -10.89
CA TRP A 587 36.95 11.23 -9.88
C TRP A 587 38.02 12.31 -10.12
N ASP A 588 37.68 13.55 -9.80
CA ASP A 588 38.65 14.64 -9.65
C ASP A 588 39.35 14.54 -8.28
N ALA A 589 40.38 15.35 -8.06
CA ALA A 589 41.19 15.30 -6.84
C ALA A 589 40.33 15.57 -5.57
N ASP A 590 39.43 16.55 -5.63
CA ASP A 590 38.57 16.91 -4.50
C ASP A 590 37.55 15.80 -4.17
N ALA A 591 36.98 15.16 -5.17
CA ALA A 591 36.12 13.99 -4.99
C ALA A 591 36.92 12.82 -4.41
N LEU A 592 38.17 12.64 -4.81
CA LEU A 592 39.06 11.62 -4.25
C LEU A 592 39.32 11.88 -2.76
N VAL A 593 39.64 13.13 -2.38
CA VAL A 593 39.83 13.54 -0.98
C VAL A 593 38.56 13.31 -0.17
N ARG A 594 37.39 13.72 -0.67
CA ARG A 594 36.10 13.48 0.01
C ARG A 594 35.81 11.98 0.19
N GLN A 595 36.09 11.16 -0.80
CA GLN A 595 35.92 9.70 -0.70
C GLN A 595 36.93 9.09 0.27
N ALA A 596 38.18 9.58 0.28
CA ALA A 596 39.24 9.16 1.19
C ALA A 596 38.88 9.49 2.64
N VAL A 597 38.48 10.72 2.95
CA VAL A 597 38.01 11.13 4.28
C VAL A 597 36.84 10.27 4.74
N ARG A 598 35.85 10.04 3.86
CA ARG A 598 34.73 9.14 4.13
C ARG A 598 35.19 7.71 4.43
N ALA A 599 36.13 7.20 3.66
CA ALA A 599 36.64 5.84 3.81
C ALA A 599 37.46 5.66 5.10
N VAL A 600 38.23 6.68 5.49
CA VAL A 600 38.93 6.74 6.79
C VAL A 600 37.91 6.76 7.92
N ARG A 601 36.88 7.61 7.86
CA ARG A 601 35.80 7.64 8.86
C ARG A 601 35.06 6.31 8.97
N GLN A 602 34.76 5.67 7.85
CA GLN A 602 34.18 4.32 7.83
C GLN A 602 35.12 3.31 8.48
N THR A 603 36.40 3.36 8.16
CA THR A 603 37.41 2.44 8.73
C THR A 603 37.58 2.65 10.24
N ALA A 604 37.69 3.90 10.69
CA ALA A 604 37.74 4.26 12.10
C ALA A 604 36.45 3.86 12.85
N ALA A 605 35.30 3.89 12.17
CA ALA A 605 34.03 3.39 12.70
C ALA A 605 33.91 1.84 12.65
N GLY A 606 34.92 1.12 12.15
CA GLY A 606 34.87 -0.33 11.95
C GLY A 606 33.89 -0.79 10.86
N GLU A 607 33.48 0.13 9.98
CA GLU A 607 32.62 -0.15 8.84
C GLU A 607 33.45 -0.64 7.64
N ASP A 608 32.82 -1.43 6.77
CA ASP A 608 33.34 -1.68 5.43
C ASP A 608 33.41 -0.37 4.64
N VAL A 609 34.51 -0.16 3.93
CA VAL A 609 34.67 1.00 3.06
C VAL A 609 33.64 0.92 1.93
N ARG A 610 32.69 1.86 1.94
CA ARG A 610 31.63 1.99 0.92
C ARG A 610 31.71 3.35 0.28
N LEU A 611 32.01 3.35 -1.01
CA LEU A 611 31.99 4.53 -1.86
C LEU A 611 30.63 5.23 -1.80
N ALA A 612 30.65 6.56 -1.75
CA ALA A 612 29.45 7.35 -1.88
C ALA A 612 28.88 7.17 -3.29
N ARG A 613 27.86 6.32 -3.45
CA ARG A 613 27.03 6.32 -4.66
C ARG A 613 25.75 7.10 -4.35
N PRO A 614 25.34 8.07 -5.19
CA PRO A 614 24.03 8.68 -5.03
C PRO A 614 22.97 7.59 -5.05
N LEU A 615 21.97 7.70 -4.17
CA LEU A 615 20.83 6.78 -4.16
C LEU A 615 20.18 6.84 -5.54
N GLY A 616 20.28 5.76 -6.31
CA GLY A 616 19.59 5.67 -7.58
C GLY A 616 18.08 5.82 -7.36
N ALA A 617 17.38 6.43 -8.31
CA ALA A 617 15.93 6.65 -8.24
C ALA A 617 15.15 5.38 -7.86
N GLY A 618 15.61 4.19 -8.29
CA GLY A 618 15.03 2.91 -7.92
C GLY A 618 15.14 2.54 -6.43
N ALA A 619 16.22 2.95 -5.73
CA ALA A 619 16.37 2.73 -4.30
C ALA A 619 15.42 3.64 -3.49
N VAL A 620 15.25 4.89 -3.93
CA VAL A 620 14.29 5.84 -3.34
C VAL A 620 12.86 5.32 -3.51
N VAL A 621 12.50 4.87 -4.72
CA VAL A 621 11.19 4.27 -5.01
C VAL A 621 10.96 3.00 -4.17
N ALA A 622 11.96 2.15 -3.99
CA ALA A 622 11.84 0.95 -3.17
C ALA A 622 11.63 1.25 -1.68
N ILE A 623 12.31 2.29 -1.16
CA ILE A 623 12.12 2.76 0.22
C ILE A 623 10.71 3.33 0.41
N ILE A 624 10.25 4.17 -0.52
CA ILE A 624 8.90 4.74 -0.48
C ILE A 624 7.83 3.64 -0.60
N ALA A 625 8.00 2.70 -1.53
CA ALA A 625 7.09 1.57 -1.69
C ALA A 625 7.09 0.65 -0.46
N GLY A 626 8.25 0.41 0.16
CA GLY A 626 8.36 -0.36 1.41
C GLY A 626 7.68 0.34 2.59
N ALA A 627 7.86 1.66 2.72
CA ALA A 627 7.19 2.47 3.75
C ALA A 627 5.67 2.50 3.54
N LEU A 628 5.20 2.69 2.30
CA LEU A 628 3.77 2.63 1.93
C LEU A 628 3.19 1.23 2.16
N PHE A 629 3.94 0.16 1.89
CA PHE A 629 3.52 -1.20 2.17
C PHE A 629 3.42 -1.49 3.67
N LEU A 630 4.41 -1.05 4.47
CA LEU A 630 4.34 -1.17 5.93
C LEU A 630 3.19 -0.36 6.52
N LEU A 631 2.92 0.83 5.98
CA LEU A 631 1.76 1.64 6.34
C LEU A 631 0.45 0.94 5.95
N LEU A 632 0.38 0.35 4.75
CA LEU A 632 -0.79 -0.41 4.29
C LEU A 632 -1.02 -1.66 5.15
N VAL A 633 0.05 -2.36 5.55
CA VAL A 633 0.00 -3.52 6.45
C VAL A 633 -0.43 -3.09 7.86
N ALA A 634 0.10 -2.00 8.40
CA ALA A 634 -0.36 -1.44 9.67
C ALA A 634 -1.85 -1.02 9.60
N LEU A 635 -2.27 -0.37 8.53
CA LEU A 635 -3.67 0.02 8.30
C LEU A 635 -4.60 -1.18 8.11
N THR A 636 -4.13 -2.29 7.55
CA THR A 636 -4.94 -3.52 7.37
C THR A 636 -4.98 -4.41 8.60
N LEU A 637 -3.93 -4.42 9.42
CA LEU A 637 -3.87 -5.22 10.66
C LEU A 637 -4.50 -4.49 11.85
N ILE A 638 -4.31 -3.17 11.94
CA ILE A 638 -4.87 -2.33 13.01
C ILE A 638 -6.22 -1.76 12.58
N GLY A 639 -6.52 -1.69 11.28
CA GLY A 639 -7.78 -1.18 10.73
C GLY A 639 -9.06 -1.83 11.25
N PRO A 640 -9.12 -3.13 11.58
CA PRO A 640 -10.29 -3.70 12.25
C PRO A 640 -10.43 -3.25 13.71
N ALA A 641 -9.33 -3.02 14.42
CA ALA A 641 -9.32 -2.57 15.83
C ALA A 641 -9.52 -1.05 15.98
N ILE A 642 -8.95 -0.25 15.06
CA ILE A 642 -9.23 1.18 14.90
C ILE A 642 -10.63 1.36 14.32
N GLY A 643 -11.02 0.53 13.35
CA GLY A 643 -12.35 0.56 12.74
C GLY A 643 -13.48 0.24 13.71
N SER A 644 -13.23 -0.52 14.78
CA SER A 644 -14.18 -0.67 15.89
C SER A 644 -14.13 0.49 16.88
N LEU A 645 -12.98 1.17 17.04
CA LEU A 645 -12.80 2.35 17.90
C LEU A 645 -13.38 3.66 17.30
N PHE A 646 -13.55 3.73 15.97
CA PHE A 646 -14.03 4.93 15.26
C PHE A 646 -15.38 4.73 14.55
N ASN A 647 -16.04 3.57 14.67
CA ASN A 647 -17.31 3.33 13.97
C ASN A 647 -18.55 3.95 14.64
N ASP A 648 -18.41 4.53 15.84
CA ASP A 648 -19.58 5.03 16.59
C ASP A 648 -19.95 6.49 16.29
N LEU A 649 -19.36 7.15 15.28
CA LEU A 649 -19.68 8.56 14.97
C LEU A 649 -20.09 8.86 13.51
N ASP A 650 -20.08 7.90 12.59
CA ASP A 650 -20.51 8.14 11.20
C ASP A 650 -21.89 7.54 10.91
N THR A 651 -22.94 8.37 10.96
CA THR A 651 -24.30 7.97 10.54
C THR A 651 -24.39 7.83 9.02
N THR A 652 -24.96 6.72 8.53
CA THR A 652 -25.14 6.47 7.08
C THR A 652 -26.51 6.93 6.58
N ASN A 653 -26.62 7.25 5.28
CA ASN A 653 -27.90 7.60 4.65
C ASN A 653 -28.98 6.53 4.94
N ASN A 654 -28.64 5.25 4.80
CA ASN A 654 -29.57 4.16 5.06
C ASN A 654 -30.04 4.06 6.51
N GLN A 655 -29.22 4.46 7.49
CA GLN A 655 -29.64 4.52 8.89
C GLN A 655 -30.61 5.69 9.10
N MET A 656 -30.34 6.85 8.51
CA MET A 656 -31.24 8.02 8.62
C MET A 656 -32.59 7.78 7.97
N GLU A 657 -32.64 7.09 6.82
CA GLU A 657 -33.89 6.69 6.17
C GLU A 657 -34.76 5.79 7.07
N LEU A 658 -34.14 4.80 7.72
CA LEU A 658 -34.84 3.91 8.64
C LEU A 658 -35.28 4.62 9.92
N TYR A 659 -34.41 5.46 10.46
CA TYR A 659 -34.69 6.24 11.66
C TYR A 659 -35.84 7.22 11.43
N ALA A 660 -35.86 7.93 10.30
CA ALA A 660 -36.94 8.85 9.95
C ALA A 660 -38.30 8.14 9.86
N ALA A 661 -38.35 6.98 9.20
CA ALA A 661 -39.57 6.17 9.11
C ALA A 661 -40.02 5.63 10.48
N ALA A 662 -39.08 5.16 11.30
CA ALA A 662 -39.37 4.65 12.64
C ALA A 662 -39.84 5.78 13.58
N ALA A 663 -39.18 6.93 13.56
CA ALA A 663 -39.55 8.09 14.36
C ALA A 663 -40.96 8.61 14.01
N ALA A 664 -41.30 8.66 12.71
CA ALA A 664 -42.62 9.07 12.26
C ALA A 664 -43.73 8.12 12.75
N LEU A 665 -43.53 6.80 12.66
CA LEU A 665 -44.50 5.83 13.15
C LEU A 665 -44.58 5.81 14.67
N ALA A 666 -43.45 5.91 15.39
CA ALA A 666 -43.44 6.01 16.85
C ALA A 666 -44.17 7.26 17.36
N LEU A 667 -44.02 8.39 16.67
CA LEU A 667 -44.75 9.61 16.98
C LEU A 667 -46.26 9.43 16.81
N LEU A 668 -46.69 8.77 15.73
CA LEU A 668 -48.11 8.48 15.49
C LEU A 668 -48.69 7.50 16.53
N GLU A 669 -47.91 6.50 16.96
CA GLU A 669 -48.27 5.57 18.04
C GLU A 669 -48.59 6.34 19.33
N GLY A 670 -47.78 7.34 19.69
CA GLY A 670 -47.96 8.17 20.89
C GLY A 670 -49.07 9.23 20.79
N LEU A 671 -49.33 9.78 19.60
CA LEU A 671 -50.29 10.89 19.44
C LEU A 671 -51.71 10.44 19.11
N VAL A 672 -51.87 9.36 18.33
CA VAL A 672 -53.16 8.99 17.73
C VAL A 672 -53.50 7.51 17.98
N GLY A 673 -52.53 6.69 18.41
CA GLY A 673 -52.69 5.25 18.52
C GLY A 673 -52.78 4.57 17.15
N ARG A 674 -53.41 3.39 17.07
CA ARG A 674 -53.49 2.60 15.83
C ARG A 674 -54.29 3.37 14.76
N CYS A 675 -53.65 3.65 13.62
CA CYS A 675 -54.21 4.46 12.54
C CYS A 675 -53.73 3.96 11.16
N ARG A 676 -54.36 4.45 10.09
CA ARG A 676 -53.95 4.17 8.71
C ARG A 676 -52.92 5.18 8.25
N VAL A 677 -51.79 4.72 7.73
CA VAL A 677 -50.63 5.55 7.37
C VAL A 677 -50.17 5.24 5.95
N ASN A 678 -50.06 6.28 5.10
CA ASN A 678 -49.47 6.17 3.77
C ASN A 678 -48.06 6.76 3.80
N VAL A 679 -47.03 5.89 3.75
CA VAL A 679 -45.63 6.30 3.79
C VAL A 679 -45.07 6.40 2.38
N HIS A 680 -44.58 7.58 2.02
CA HIS A 680 -43.91 7.83 0.74
C HIS A 680 -42.40 7.95 0.97
N THR A 681 -41.60 7.16 0.25
CA THR A 681 -40.14 7.19 0.35
C THR A 681 -39.51 6.97 -1.02
N ASP A 682 -38.42 7.67 -1.31
CA ASP A 682 -37.59 7.42 -2.49
C ASP A 682 -36.47 6.39 -2.25
N SER A 683 -36.23 6.03 -0.99
CA SER A 683 -35.29 5.01 -0.57
C SER A 683 -35.75 3.62 -1.02
N ARG A 684 -35.08 3.13 -2.08
CA ARG A 684 -35.23 1.74 -2.52
C ARG A 684 -34.85 0.74 -1.44
N TYR A 685 -33.90 1.10 -0.57
CA TYR A 685 -33.47 0.24 0.52
C TYR A 685 -34.57 0.06 1.57
N LEU A 686 -35.20 1.16 2.01
CA LEU A 686 -36.32 1.12 2.95
C LEU A 686 -37.53 0.38 2.35
N ARG A 687 -37.92 0.73 1.11
CA ARG A 687 -39.07 0.10 0.44
C ARG A 687 -38.87 -1.40 0.23
N LEU A 688 -37.76 -1.84 -0.38
CA LEU A 688 -37.55 -3.26 -0.63
C LEU A 688 -37.36 -4.03 0.69
N GLY A 689 -36.74 -3.39 1.69
CA GLY A 689 -36.60 -3.97 3.02
C GLY A 689 -37.94 -4.27 3.66
N ILE A 690 -38.88 -3.33 3.68
CA ILE A 690 -40.18 -3.54 4.32
C ILE A 690 -41.14 -4.40 3.49
N THR A 691 -41.11 -4.32 2.15
CA THR A 691 -42.07 -5.05 1.30
C THR A 691 -41.62 -6.45 0.92
N GLU A 692 -40.31 -6.70 0.78
CA GLU A 692 -39.79 -7.97 0.23
C GLU A 692 -38.93 -8.74 1.23
N TRP A 693 -38.12 -8.05 2.05
CA TRP A 693 -37.07 -8.72 2.81
C TRP A 693 -37.42 -9.00 4.27
N ILE A 694 -38.20 -8.13 4.92
CA ILE A 694 -38.39 -8.15 6.37
C ILE A 694 -39.02 -9.45 6.89
N ASN A 695 -40.01 -10.00 6.18
CA ASN A 695 -40.63 -11.27 6.55
C ASN A 695 -39.62 -12.42 6.52
N ALA A 696 -38.74 -12.42 5.52
CA ALA A 696 -37.71 -13.42 5.35
C ALA A 696 -36.53 -13.22 6.32
N TRP A 697 -36.37 -12.02 6.89
CA TRP A 697 -35.42 -11.74 7.96
C TRP A 697 -35.97 -12.13 9.32
N VAL A 698 -37.22 -11.80 9.64
CA VAL A 698 -37.90 -12.19 10.89
C VAL A 698 -37.94 -13.71 11.04
N GLN A 699 -38.27 -14.44 9.96
CA GLN A 699 -38.24 -15.91 9.95
C GLN A 699 -36.83 -16.51 10.10
N ARG A 700 -35.77 -15.72 9.88
CA ARG A 700 -34.36 -16.13 10.00
C ARG A 700 -33.67 -15.47 11.19
N ASP A 701 -34.43 -15.07 12.21
CA ASP A 701 -33.95 -14.36 13.39
C ASP A 701 -33.02 -13.17 13.03
N TRP A 702 -33.50 -12.33 12.13
CA TRP A 702 -32.82 -11.11 11.67
C TRP A 702 -31.46 -11.35 11.02
N ARG A 703 -31.34 -12.46 10.29
CA ARG A 703 -30.16 -12.81 9.47
C ARG A 703 -30.47 -12.77 7.99
N THR A 704 -29.48 -12.33 7.20
CA THR A 704 -29.53 -12.33 5.74
C THR A 704 -29.43 -13.76 5.16
N ARG A 705 -29.67 -13.93 3.86
CA ARG A 705 -29.51 -15.23 3.17
C ARG A 705 -28.10 -15.83 3.33
N GLY A 706 -27.08 -14.98 3.52
CA GLY A 706 -25.70 -15.38 3.78
C GLY A 706 -25.33 -15.59 5.26
N GLY A 707 -26.31 -15.63 6.18
CA GLY A 707 -26.12 -15.97 7.59
C GLY A 707 -25.59 -14.85 8.49
N GLN A 708 -25.19 -13.71 7.92
CA GLN A 708 -24.79 -12.50 8.65
C GLN A 708 -26.01 -11.78 9.23
N LEU A 709 -25.81 -11.06 10.34
CA LEU A 709 -26.83 -10.15 10.88
C LEU A 709 -27.24 -9.14 9.82
N VAL A 710 -28.54 -8.86 9.75
CA VAL A 710 -29.08 -7.82 8.86
C VAL A 710 -28.49 -6.48 9.29
N LYS A 711 -27.92 -5.72 8.35
CA LYS A 711 -27.41 -4.38 8.64
C LYS A 711 -28.54 -3.48 9.15
N ASN A 712 -28.25 -2.66 10.17
CA ASN A 712 -29.23 -1.79 10.86
C ASN A 712 -30.37 -2.59 11.54
N GLN A 713 -30.05 -3.77 12.07
CA GLN A 713 -31.00 -4.70 12.68
C GLN A 713 -31.87 -4.08 13.77
N ASP A 714 -31.27 -3.23 14.61
CA ASP A 714 -31.89 -2.45 15.66
C ASP A 714 -33.01 -1.56 15.11
N LEU A 715 -32.73 -0.75 14.09
CA LEU A 715 -33.70 0.12 13.43
C LEU A 715 -34.78 -0.68 12.69
N TRP A 716 -34.41 -1.80 12.06
CA TRP A 716 -35.37 -2.67 11.39
C TRP A 716 -36.32 -3.38 12.36
N ARG A 717 -35.82 -3.81 13.53
CA ARG A 717 -36.65 -4.39 14.61
C ARG A 717 -37.65 -3.38 15.13
N LEU A 718 -37.19 -2.15 15.39
CA LEU A 718 -38.04 -1.05 15.80
C LEU A 718 -39.12 -0.76 14.74
N LEU A 719 -38.72 -0.62 13.48
CA LEU A 719 -39.63 -0.32 12.38
C LEU A 719 -40.65 -1.46 12.18
N HIS A 720 -40.24 -2.73 12.29
CA HIS A 720 -41.15 -3.87 12.18
C HIS A 720 -42.23 -3.86 13.26
N ARG A 721 -41.84 -3.64 14.53
CA ARG A 721 -42.79 -3.49 15.65
C ARG A 721 -43.80 -2.37 15.36
N LEU A 722 -43.30 -1.22 14.93
CA LEU A 722 -44.13 -0.04 14.65
C LEU A 722 -45.08 -0.27 13.46
N THR A 723 -44.63 -0.96 12.41
CA THR A 723 -45.51 -1.31 11.28
C THR A 723 -46.61 -2.30 11.65
N GLN A 724 -46.44 -3.09 12.72
CA GLN A 724 -47.51 -3.95 13.24
C GLN A 724 -48.52 -3.17 14.10
N ALA A 725 -48.13 -2.02 14.64
CA ALA A 725 -48.99 -1.16 15.46
C ALA A 725 -49.95 -0.29 14.62
N HIS A 726 -49.71 -0.13 13.31
CA HIS A 726 -50.49 0.72 12.40
C HIS A 726 -50.93 -0.04 11.13
N ASP A 727 -51.91 0.49 10.40
CA ASP A 727 -52.29 0.01 9.06
C ASP A 727 -51.48 0.79 8.01
N VAL A 728 -50.27 0.32 7.70
CA VAL A 728 -49.28 1.07 6.89
C VAL A 728 -49.24 0.61 5.43
N THR A 729 -49.41 1.55 4.50
CA THR A 729 -49.20 1.35 3.06
C THR A 729 -47.93 2.08 2.60
N TRP A 730 -47.08 1.40 1.84
CA TRP A 730 -45.79 1.92 1.39
C TRP A 730 -45.80 2.27 -0.09
N HIS A 731 -45.47 3.52 -0.40
CA HIS A 731 -45.40 4.04 -1.77
C HIS A 731 -43.96 4.42 -2.12
N TRP A 732 -43.39 3.73 -3.11
CA TRP A 732 -42.10 4.15 -3.67
C TRP A 732 -42.30 5.29 -4.65
N VAL A 733 -41.65 6.41 -4.37
CA VAL A 733 -41.55 7.53 -5.29
C VAL A 733 -40.15 7.57 -5.88
N LYS A 734 -40.02 8.03 -7.12
CA LYS A 734 -38.69 8.25 -7.69
C LYS A 734 -38.14 9.55 -7.08
N GLY A 735 -36.92 9.53 -6.53
CA GLY A 735 -36.29 10.74 -5.99
C GLY A 735 -36.25 11.86 -7.03
N HIS A 736 -36.49 13.10 -6.59
CA HIS A 736 -36.60 14.29 -7.43
C HIS A 736 -37.68 14.21 -8.53
N ALA A 737 -38.76 13.45 -8.29
CA ALA A 737 -39.91 13.35 -9.20
C ALA A 737 -41.08 14.27 -8.81
N GLY A 738 -40.88 15.18 -7.84
CA GLY A 738 -41.84 16.24 -7.52
C GLY A 738 -43.00 15.82 -6.61
N HIS A 739 -42.83 14.76 -5.81
CA HIS A 739 -43.84 14.37 -4.81
C HIS A 739 -43.79 15.34 -3.61
N PRO A 740 -44.84 16.13 -3.32
CA PRO A 740 -44.76 17.26 -2.38
C PRO A 740 -44.26 16.88 -0.98
N LEU A 741 -44.67 15.72 -0.46
CA LEU A 741 -44.25 15.27 0.88
C LEU A 741 -42.82 14.72 0.91
N ASN A 742 -42.33 14.16 -0.21
CA ASN A 742 -40.97 13.62 -0.26
C ASN A 742 -39.95 14.76 -0.42
N GLU A 743 -40.24 15.72 -1.29
CA GLU A 743 -39.39 16.91 -1.46
C GLU A 743 -39.35 17.74 -0.15
N ARG A 744 -40.46 17.79 0.60
CA ARG A 744 -40.48 18.46 1.92
C ARG A 744 -39.61 17.72 2.95
N ALA A 745 -39.64 16.39 2.96
CA ALA A 745 -38.77 15.58 3.84
C ALA A 745 -37.28 15.77 3.47
N ASP A 746 -36.94 15.77 2.18
CA ASP A 746 -35.58 16.05 1.69
C ASP A 746 -35.09 17.44 2.08
N CYS A 747 -35.97 18.46 2.01
CA CYS A 747 -35.67 19.82 2.43
C CYS A 747 -35.31 19.87 3.93
N LEU A 748 -36.16 19.29 4.78
CA LEU A 748 -35.97 19.25 6.23
C LEU A 748 -34.72 18.46 6.64
N ALA A 749 -34.45 17.32 5.99
CA ALA A 749 -33.24 16.53 6.23
C ALA A 749 -31.98 17.30 5.81
N THR A 750 -32.05 18.06 4.72
CA THR A 750 -30.96 18.93 4.25
C THR A 750 -30.71 20.08 5.21
N GLU A 751 -31.76 20.73 5.72
CA GLU A 751 -31.67 21.80 6.73
C GLU A 751 -31.07 21.29 8.05
N ALA A 752 -31.56 20.16 8.57
CA ALA A 752 -31.03 19.55 9.79
C ALA A 752 -29.55 19.17 9.66
N ARG A 753 -29.15 18.63 8.50
CA ARG A 753 -27.75 18.33 8.20
C ARG A 753 -26.89 19.60 8.15
N ARG A 754 -27.40 20.70 7.58
CA ARG A 754 -26.68 21.98 7.58
C ARG A 754 -26.49 22.49 9.00
N ALA A 755 -27.55 22.50 9.82
CA ALA A 755 -27.50 22.91 11.21
C ALA A 755 -26.44 22.13 12.03
N LEU A 756 -26.34 20.81 11.82
CA LEU A 756 -25.31 19.97 12.46
C LEU A 756 -23.88 20.27 11.98
N LEU A 757 -23.70 20.62 10.69
CA LEU A 757 -22.39 20.97 10.14
C LEU A 757 -21.88 22.34 10.62
N HIS A 758 -22.77 23.26 11.00
CA HIS A 758 -22.40 24.54 11.60
C HIS A 758 -21.86 24.41 13.04
N LEU A 759 -22.20 23.33 13.75
CA LEU A 759 -21.75 23.09 15.12
C LEU A 759 -20.33 22.50 15.24
N HIS A 760 -19.71 22.03 14.14
CA HIS A 760 -18.53 21.14 14.19
C HIS A 760 -17.29 21.59 13.38
N ARG A 761 -17.05 22.90 13.18
CA ARG A 761 -15.89 23.33 12.37
C ARG A 761 -14.84 24.18 13.10
N PRO A 762 -13.58 23.70 13.22
CA PRO A 762 -12.42 24.55 13.48
C PRO A 762 -12.03 25.34 12.21
N GLN A 763 -11.65 26.60 12.39
CA GLN A 763 -11.18 27.51 11.33
C GLN A 763 -9.94 26.93 10.60
N ARG A 764 -10.00 26.85 9.28
CA ARG A 764 -8.83 26.61 8.41
C ARG A 764 -8.82 27.66 7.32
N GLU A 765 -7.71 28.39 7.24
CA GLU A 765 -7.42 29.46 6.29
C GLU A 765 -7.65 29.02 4.83
N ALA A 766 -8.41 29.85 4.10
CA ALA A 766 -8.74 29.65 2.70
C ALA A 766 -7.53 29.98 1.80
N GLY A 767 -7.01 28.96 1.09
CA GLY A 767 -5.99 29.14 0.06
C GLY A 767 -6.57 29.77 -1.20
N ALA A 768 -6.48 31.10 -1.30
CA ALA A 768 -6.70 31.82 -2.55
C ALA A 768 -5.54 31.55 -3.53
N ARG A 769 -5.83 31.13 -4.76
CA ARG A 769 -4.85 31.15 -5.85
C ARG A 769 -4.68 32.60 -6.31
N THR A 770 -3.51 33.17 -6.10
CA THR A 770 -3.13 34.46 -6.68
C THR A 770 -2.79 34.30 -8.16
N PHE A 771 -3.45 35.08 -9.02
CA PHE A 771 -3.08 35.24 -10.43
C PHE A 771 -1.87 36.18 -10.55
N THR A 772 -1.00 35.97 -11.54
CA THR A 772 0.11 36.87 -11.87
C THR A 772 -0.39 38.08 -12.66
N ASP A 773 0.09 39.29 -12.33
CA ASP A 773 -0.39 40.57 -12.90
C ASP A 773 0.12 40.79 -14.34
N ASP A 774 -0.77 40.58 -15.31
CA ASP A 774 -0.52 40.67 -16.76
C ASP A 774 -1.47 41.67 -17.48
N GLY A 775 -2.20 42.50 -16.72
CA GLY A 775 -3.02 43.61 -17.27
C GLY A 775 -4.35 43.23 -17.94
N GLN A 776 -4.80 41.97 -17.88
CA GLN A 776 -6.14 41.59 -18.38
C GLN A 776 -7.26 41.93 -17.39
N PRO A 777 -8.45 42.38 -17.84
CA PRO A 777 -9.56 42.69 -16.95
C PRO A 777 -10.09 41.42 -16.28
N VAL A 778 -10.16 41.46 -14.94
CA VAL A 778 -10.76 40.40 -14.12
C VAL A 778 -12.25 40.69 -13.96
N VAL A 779 -13.08 39.70 -14.28
CA VAL A 779 -14.54 39.75 -14.14
C VAL A 779 -14.98 38.63 -13.21
N GLU A 780 -15.71 38.98 -12.16
CA GLU A 780 -16.36 38.02 -11.27
C GLU A 780 -17.79 37.77 -11.76
N ILE A 781 -18.18 36.51 -11.89
CA ILE A 781 -19.52 36.13 -12.35
C ILE A 781 -20.15 35.20 -11.32
N CYS A 782 -21.33 35.55 -10.84
CA CYS A 782 -22.16 34.71 -9.97
C CYS A 782 -23.40 34.24 -10.73
N VAL A 783 -23.75 32.96 -10.65
CA VAL A 783 -24.98 32.43 -11.28
C VAL A 783 -25.81 31.60 -10.30
N LYS A 784 -27.13 31.78 -10.35
CA LYS A 784 -28.11 30.94 -9.66
C LYS A 784 -29.29 30.59 -10.56
N VAL A 785 -30.06 29.61 -10.10
CA VAL A 785 -31.27 29.14 -10.77
C VAL A 785 -32.41 28.96 -9.79
N SER A 786 -33.63 29.13 -10.30
CA SER A 786 -34.88 28.80 -9.62
C SER A 786 -35.76 27.99 -10.57
N CYS A 787 -36.44 26.96 -10.07
CA CYS A 787 -37.33 26.13 -10.88
C CYS A 787 -38.58 25.77 -10.07
N ARG A 788 -39.77 25.90 -10.68
CA ARG A 788 -41.05 25.48 -10.07
C ARG A 788 -41.54 24.18 -10.69
N GLY A 789 -41.59 23.13 -9.87
CA GLY A 789 -41.75 21.74 -10.31
C GLY A 789 -43.09 21.39 -10.95
N ALA A 790 -44.19 22.08 -10.64
CA ALA A 790 -45.52 21.74 -11.17
C ALA A 790 -45.73 22.18 -12.64
N GLU A 791 -45.10 23.27 -13.06
CA GLU A 791 -45.30 23.89 -14.39
C GLU A 791 -44.08 23.75 -15.32
N LYS A 792 -42.99 23.12 -14.85
CA LYS A 792 -41.69 23.01 -15.55
C LYS A 792 -41.12 24.37 -16.00
N ARG A 793 -41.37 25.44 -15.25
CA ARG A 793 -40.75 26.74 -15.50
C ARG A 793 -39.43 26.83 -14.75
N GLY A 794 -38.37 27.20 -15.45
CA GLY A 794 -37.06 27.43 -14.86
C GLY A 794 -36.52 28.79 -15.26
N GLY A 795 -35.99 29.52 -14.29
CA GLY A 795 -35.33 30.81 -14.45
C GLY A 795 -33.89 30.74 -13.96
N TRP A 796 -33.03 31.53 -14.57
CA TRP A 796 -31.65 31.74 -14.17
C TRP A 796 -31.37 33.23 -14.04
N GLY A 797 -30.45 33.56 -13.15
CA GLY A 797 -29.97 34.92 -12.92
C GLY A 797 -28.45 34.90 -12.79
N ALA A 798 -27.79 35.88 -13.39
CA ALA A 798 -26.35 36.07 -13.28
C ALA A 798 -25.99 37.53 -13.01
N VAL A 799 -24.99 37.72 -12.17
CA VAL A 799 -24.41 39.03 -11.83
C VAL A 799 -22.94 39.01 -12.22
N LEU A 800 -22.53 39.98 -13.02
CA LEU A 800 -21.15 40.15 -13.50
C LEU A 800 -20.58 41.44 -12.92
N ARG A 801 -19.40 41.37 -12.30
CA ARG A 801 -18.73 42.50 -11.66
C ARG A 801 -17.31 42.67 -12.19
N THR A 802 -16.94 43.90 -12.50
CA THR A 802 -15.54 44.27 -12.81
C THR A 802 -15.23 45.64 -12.19
N GLY A 803 -14.37 45.65 -11.17
CA GLY A 803 -14.18 46.82 -10.31
C GLY A 803 -15.51 47.29 -9.70
N GLU A 804 -15.89 48.54 -9.94
CA GLU A 804 -17.15 49.14 -9.46
C GLU A 804 -18.35 48.87 -10.39
N HIS A 805 -18.14 48.33 -11.59
CA HIS A 805 -19.22 48.13 -12.56
C HIS A 805 -19.89 46.77 -12.34
N VAL A 806 -21.21 46.78 -12.17
CA VAL A 806 -22.05 45.58 -11.99
C VAL A 806 -23.07 45.51 -13.12
N LYS A 807 -23.22 44.34 -13.72
CA LYS A 807 -24.24 44.05 -14.73
C LYS A 807 -25.03 42.80 -14.33
N THR A 808 -26.35 42.92 -14.33
CA THR A 808 -27.26 41.81 -14.02
C THR A 808 -27.97 41.35 -15.28
N ILE A 809 -28.12 40.03 -15.43
CA ILE A 809 -28.88 39.42 -16.51
C ILE A 809 -29.71 38.27 -15.95
N SER A 810 -30.88 38.03 -16.53
CA SER A 810 -31.74 36.91 -16.17
C SER A 810 -32.49 36.41 -17.39
N GLY A 811 -33.02 35.18 -17.31
CA GLY A 811 -33.82 34.59 -18.35
C GLY A 811 -34.56 33.35 -17.88
N GLY A 812 -35.67 33.04 -18.53
CA GLY A 812 -36.52 31.90 -18.18
C GLY A 812 -36.89 31.05 -19.38
N GLU A 813 -37.24 29.79 -19.14
CA GLU A 813 -37.70 28.86 -20.16
C GLU A 813 -38.75 27.88 -19.60
N LEU A 814 -39.74 27.54 -20.43
CA LEU A 814 -40.74 26.53 -20.14
C LEU A 814 -40.24 25.13 -20.54
N GLY A 815 -40.61 24.11 -19.77
CA GLY A 815 -40.25 22.72 -20.07
C GLY A 815 -38.81 22.33 -19.75
N THR A 816 -38.11 23.10 -18.90
CA THR A 816 -36.68 22.93 -18.64
C THR A 816 -36.37 22.24 -17.29
N THR A 817 -35.08 22.06 -16.99
CA THR A 817 -34.59 21.51 -15.71
C THR A 817 -33.63 22.48 -15.04
N ALA A 818 -33.52 22.40 -13.71
CA ALA A 818 -32.59 23.24 -12.92
C ALA A 818 -31.14 23.14 -13.43
N ASN A 819 -30.68 21.94 -13.77
CA ASN A 819 -29.33 21.73 -14.29
C ASN A 819 -29.12 22.33 -15.69
N ALA A 820 -30.13 22.28 -16.57
CA ALA A 820 -30.05 22.87 -17.91
C ALA A 820 -30.05 24.41 -17.82
N MET A 821 -30.91 24.98 -16.99
CA MET A 821 -30.95 26.43 -16.74
C MET A 821 -29.66 26.95 -16.11
N LEU A 822 -29.02 26.14 -15.27
CA LEU A 822 -27.79 26.53 -14.59
C LEU A 822 -26.62 26.62 -15.58
N ILE A 823 -26.52 25.67 -16.50
CA ILE A 823 -25.51 25.70 -17.58
C ILE A 823 -25.81 26.85 -18.54
N ARG A 824 -27.09 27.06 -18.87
CA ARG A 824 -27.51 28.12 -19.80
C ARG A 824 -27.21 29.51 -19.24
N GLY A 825 -27.55 29.79 -17.98
CA GLY A 825 -27.23 31.07 -17.35
C GLY A 825 -25.73 31.34 -17.28
N ALA A 826 -24.92 30.29 -17.09
CA ALA A 826 -23.47 30.43 -17.15
C ALA A 826 -22.96 30.75 -18.57
N ALA A 827 -23.54 30.14 -19.60
CA ALA A 827 -23.16 30.38 -20.99
C ALA A 827 -23.55 31.79 -21.43
N GLU A 828 -24.77 32.24 -21.09
CA GLU A 828 -25.25 33.59 -21.42
C GLU A 828 -24.44 34.67 -20.69
N ALA A 829 -24.05 34.45 -19.43
CA ALA A 829 -23.16 35.37 -18.73
C ALA A 829 -21.83 35.55 -19.46
N LEU A 830 -21.19 34.46 -19.88
CA LEU A 830 -19.93 34.52 -20.64
C LEU A 830 -20.12 35.22 -22.00
N ARG A 831 -21.23 34.99 -22.70
CA ARG A 831 -21.53 35.65 -23.99
C ARG A 831 -21.69 37.16 -23.90
N THR A 832 -22.00 37.70 -22.72
CA THR A 832 -22.08 39.16 -22.55
C THR A 832 -20.73 39.85 -22.56
N LEU A 833 -19.62 39.11 -22.43
CA LEU A 833 -18.27 39.64 -22.46
C LEU A 833 -17.84 39.86 -23.92
N THR A 834 -17.68 41.12 -24.31
CA THR A 834 -17.38 41.51 -25.70
C THR A 834 -15.90 41.39 -26.09
N LYS A 835 -15.03 41.04 -25.13
CA LYS A 835 -13.59 40.86 -25.32
C LYS A 835 -13.08 39.73 -24.41
N PRO A 836 -11.95 39.08 -24.74
CA PRO A 836 -11.28 38.12 -23.86
C PRO A 836 -11.03 38.72 -22.47
N CYS A 837 -11.39 37.96 -21.43
CA CYS A 837 -11.31 38.38 -20.03
C CYS A 837 -10.82 37.21 -19.17
N ARG A 838 -10.25 37.53 -18.00
CA ARG A 838 -10.05 36.55 -16.93
C ARG A 838 -11.32 36.52 -16.09
N VAL A 839 -11.93 35.35 -15.94
CA VAL A 839 -13.23 35.20 -15.30
C VAL A 839 -13.12 34.33 -14.06
N ILE A 840 -13.52 34.86 -12.91
CA ILE A 840 -13.72 34.06 -11.70
C ILE A 840 -15.21 33.76 -11.59
N PHE A 841 -15.56 32.49 -11.80
CA PHE A 841 -16.94 32.07 -11.93
C PHE A 841 -17.42 31.35 -10.66
N TYR A 842 -18.32 31.98 -9.92
CA TYR A 842 -18.90 31.48 -8.67
C TYR A 842 -20.26 30.84 -8.90
N SER A 843 -20.42 29.62 -8.37
CA SER A 843 -21.71 28.95 -8.28
C SER A 843 -21.75 28.08 -7.01
N ASP A 844 -22.91 28.00 -6.35
CA ASP A 844 -23.16 27.09 -5.23
C ASP A 844 -23.47 25.64 -5.69
N ALA A 845 -23.71 25.47 -6.99
CA ALA A 845 -24.04 24.19 -7.58
C ALA A 845 -22.79 23.41 -7.99
N LYS A 846 -22.52 22.34 -7.24
CA LYS A 846 -21.45 21.37 -7.53
C LYS A 846 -21.50 20.84 -8.96
N TYR A 847 -22.69 20.71 -9.53
CA TYR A 847 -22.90 20.19 -10.88
C TYR A 847 -22.25 21.08 -11.95
N LEU A 848 -22.42 22.41 -11.87
CA LEU A 848 -21.80 23.35 -12.78
C LEU A 848 -20.29 23.47 -12.51
N ALA A 849 -19.91 23.78 -11.27
CA ALA A 849 -18.51 24.05 -10.92
C ALA A 849 -17.58 22.85 -11.16
N LYS A 850 -18.00 21.61 -10.84
CA LYS A 850 -17.20 20.40 -11.15
C LYS A 850 -17.36 19.92 -12.58
N GLY A 851 -18.53 20.13 -13.17
CA GLY A 851 -18.83 19.78 -14.55
C GLY A 851 -17.89 20.51 -15.51
N ALA A 852 -17.89 21.84 -15.43
CA ALA A 852 -17.08 22.72 -16.26
C ALA A 852 -15.57 22.55 -16.01
N SER A 853 -15.14 22.40 -14.75
CA SER A 853 -13.70 22.33 -14.41
C SER A 853 -13.04 20.97 -14.63
N SER A 854 -13.80 19.87 -14.69
CA SER A 854 -13.18 18.53 -14.65
C SER A 854 -13.90 17.40 -15.39
N TRP A 855 -15.21 17.49 -15.63
CA TRP A 855 -15.96 16.39 -16.22
C TRP A 855 -16.05 16.50 -17.73
N VAL A 856 -16.29 17.71 -18.23
CA VAL A 856 -16.38 18.02 -19.66
C VAL A 856 -15.18 17.49 -20.46
N THR A 857 -13.95 17.75 -20.01
CA THR A 857 -12.73 17.26 -20.68
C THR A 857 -12.70 15.74 -20.81
N LYS A 858 -13.24 15.03 -19.81
CA LYS A 858 -13.31 13.55 -19.81
C LYS A 858 -14.46 13.03 -20.66
N TRP A 859 -15.52 13.81 -20.85
CA TRP A 859 -16.66 13.47 -21.70
C TRP A 859 -16.34 13.71 -23.17
N GLU A 860 -15.69 14.83 -23.53
CA GLU A 860 -15.21 15.09 -24.89
C GLU A 860 -14.24 13.99 -25.35
N ALA A 861 -13.28 13.61 -24.50
CA ALA A 861 -12.34 12.51 -24.79
C ALA A 861 -13.01 11.13 -24.96
N ARG A 862 -14.29 10.99 -24.58
CA ARG A 862 -15.09 9.76 -24.68
C ARG A 862 -16.27 9.90 -25.65
N GLY A 863 -16.27 10.93 -26.50
CA GLY A 863 -17.36 11.16 -27.46
C GLY A 863 -18.71 11.39 -26.78
N TRP A 864 -18.75 12.20 -25.73
CA TRP A 864 -19.94 12.55 -24.96
C TRP A 864 -20.69 11.36 -24.34
N ARG A 865 -19.92 10.36 -23.88
CA ARG A 865 -20.45 9.20 -23.15
C ARG A 865 -19.94 9.12 -21.72
N THR A 866 -20.84 8.73 -20.82
CA THR A 866 -20.56 8.44 -19.40
C THR A 866 -19.72 7.17 -19.24
N LYS A 867 -19.16 6.92 -18.05
CA LYS A 867 -18.39 5.69 -17.74
C LYS A 867 -19.18 4.40 -18.00
N SER A 868 -20.50 4.45 -17.89
CA SER A 868 -21.41 3.33 -18.17
C SER A 868 -21.86 3.26 -19.64
N GLY A 869 -21.27 4.05 -20.54
CA GLY A 869 -21.55 4.02 -21.98
C GLY A 869 -22.81 4.78 -22.44
N LYS A 870 -23.59 5.34 -21.50
CA LYS A 870 -24.79 6.15 -21.79
C LYS A 870 -24.42 7.57 -22.26
N PRO A 871 -25.22 8.21 -23.12
CA PRO A 871 -25.06 9.63 -23.47
C PRO A 871 -25.03 10.53 -22.23
N VAL A 872 -24.22 11.60 -22.29
CA VAL A 872 -24.17 12.60 -21.22
C VAL A 872 -25.45 13.44 -21.25
N ALA A 873 -26.06 13.66 -20.08
CA ALA A 873 -27.24 14.51 -19.95
C ALA A 873 -26.88 15.99 -20.17
N ASN A 874 -27.77 16.75 -20.81
CA ASN A 874 -27.62 18.17 -21.16
C ASN A 874 -26.37 18.44 -22.02
N GLN A 875 -26.04 17.52 -22.94
CA GLN A 875 -24.86 17.62 -23.79
C GLN A 875 -24.84 18.93 -24.60
N SER A 876 -25.96 19.30 -25.21
CA SER A 876 -26.10 20.53 -26.02
C SER A 876 -25.77 21.80 -25.23
N GLU A 877 -26.21 21.85 -23.96
CA GLU A 877 -26.00 22.98 -23.07
C GLU A 877 -24.53 23.05 -22.64
N TRP A 878 -23.91 21.90 -22.37
CA TRP A 878 -22.48 21.82 -22.07
C TRP A 878 -21.61 22.26 -23.26
N GLU A 879 -21.95 21.82 -24.48
CA GLU A 879 -21.27 22.25 -25.70
C GLU A 879 -21.35 23.77 -25.88
N SER A 880 -22.55 24.34 -25.68
CA SER A 880 -22.80 25.78 -25.71
C SER A 880 -21.99 26.56 -24.65
N LEU A 881 -21.87 26.04 -23.43
CA LEU A 881 -21.06 26.65 -22.37
C LEU A 881 -19.56 26.62 -22.69
N ILE A 882 -19.08 25.50 -23.23
CA ILE A 882 -17.67 25.36 -23.63
C ILE A 882 -17.34 26.39 -24.71
N GLU A 883 -18.18 26.49 -25.74
CA GLU A 883 -18.01 27.46 -26.81
C GLU A 883 -17.96 28.90 -26.28
N ALA A 884 -18.90 29.26 -25.40
CA ALA A 884 -18.91 30.57 -24.75
C ALA A 884 -17.68 30.83 -23.87
N SER A 885 -17.07 29.79 -23.29
CA SER A 885 -15.88 29.92 -22.43
C SER A 885 -14.56 30.03 -23.19
N ARG A 886 -14.47 29.53 -24.44
CA ARG A 886 -13.22 29.49 -25.22
C ARG A 886 -12.46 30.83 -25.33
N PRO A 887 -13.13 31.99 -25.47
CA PRO A 887 -12.43 33.28 -25.56
C PRO A 887 -11.86 33.79 -24.24
N HIS A 888 -12.15 33.14 -23.10
CA HIS A 888 -11.87 33.64 -21.75
C HIS A 888 -10.99 32.67 -20.94
N ASP A 889 -10.25 33.21 -19.98
CA ASP A 889 -9.52 32.42 -18.98
C ASP A 889 -10.42 32.23 -17.74
N VAL A 890 -11.16 31.12 -17.68
CA VAL A 890 -12.25 30.91 -16.69
C VAL A 890 -11.81 30.00 -15.54
N ALA A 891 -11.81 30.54 -14.33
CA ALA A 891 -11.65 29.81 -13.07
C ALA A 891 -13.02 29.50 -12.44
N TRP A 892 -13.41 28.23 -12.44
CA TRP A 892 -14.67 27.78 -11.87
C TRP A 892 -14.53 27.50 -10.36
N LEU A 893 -15.20 28.30 -9.54
CA LEU A 893 -15.19 28.19 -8.08
C LEU A 893 -16.56 27.75 -7.56
N LEU A 894 -16.53 26.73 -6.71
CA LEU A 894 -17.71 26.31 -5.95
C LEU A 894 -17.83 27.22 -4.73
N ALA A 895 -18.72 28.21 -4.81
CA ALA A 895 -19.04 29.08 -3.69
C ALA A 895 -19.70 28.25 -2.57
N ARG A 896 -19.18 28.39 -1.35
CA ARG A 896 -19.81 27.89 -0.13
C ARG A 896 -20.29 29.12 0.64
N GLU A 897 -21.37 29.01 1.42
CA GLU A 897 -22.07 30.18 1.99
C GLU A 897 -21.15 31.17 2.74
N ASP A 898 -20.03 30.72 3.32
CA ASP A 898 -19.09 31.59 4.05
C ASP A 898 -18.11 32.40 3.15
N ASP A 899 -17.89 31.98 1.90
CA ASP A 899 -16.97 32.62 0.92
C ASP A 899 -17.71 33.07 -0.36
N ALA A 900 -19.05 33.05 -0.35
CA ALA A 900 -19.86 33.39 -1.51
C ALA A 900 -19.89 34.92 -1.70
N PRO A 901 -19.60 35.44 -2.91
CA PRO A 901 -19.79 36.86 -3.17
C PRO A 901 -21.24 37.26 -2.90
N ALA A 902 -21.46 38.46 -2.34
CA ALA A 902 -22.81 38.98 -2.07
C ALA A 902 -23.71 38.94 -3.31
N ASP A 903 -23.11 39.14 -4.49
CA ASP A 903 -23.75 39.06 -5.81
C ASP A 903 -24.41 37.71 -6.11
N LEU A 904 -24.02 36.63 -5.42
CA LEU A 904 -24.63 35.31 -5.59
C LEU A 904 -26.03 35.23 -4.99
N ALA A 905 -26.33 35.99 -3.93
CA ALA A 905 -27.69 36.10 -3.40
C ALA A 905 -28.60 36.85 -4.38
N GLN A 906 -28.10 37.98 -4.92
CA GLN A 906 -28.80 38.77 -5.93
C GLN A 906 -29.07 37.98 -7.23
N ALA A 907 -28.11 37.14 -7.66
CA ALA A 907 -28.34 36.22 -8.77
C ALA A 907 -29.51 35.25 -8.52
N GLY A 908 -29.75 34.87 -7.25
CA GLY A 908 -30.87 34.03 -6.84
C GLY A 908 -32.22 34.73 -6.91
N GLU A 909 -32.27 36.00 -6.50
CA GLU A 909 -33.47 36.84 -6.60
C GLU A 909 -33.87 37.03 -8.07
N LEU A 910 -32.90 37.39 -8.93
CA LEU A 910 -33.10 37.51 -10.39
C LEU A 910 -33.60 36.21 -11.02
N ALA A 911 -33.10 35.06 -10.57
CA ALA A 911 -33.55 33.77 -11.04
C ALA A 911 -34.99 33.46 -10.60
N ALA A 912 -35.39 33.89 -9.41
CA ALA A 912 -36.75 33.70 -8.90
C ALA A 912 -37.75 34.62 -9.62
N GLU A 913 -37.38 35.88 -9.88
CA GLU A 913 -38.21 36.81 -10.65
C GLU A 913 -38.42 36.34 -12.09
N ALA A 914 -37.37 35.80 -12.74
CA ALA A 914 -37.46 35.26 -14.09
C ALA A 914 -38.32 33.99 -14.22
N VAL A 915 -38.68 33.35 -13.10
CA VAL A 915 -39.67 32.25 -13.10
C VAL A 915 -41.10 32.77 -13.08
N GLU A 916 -41.32 33.98 -12.55
CA GLU A 916 -42.65 34.63 -12.42
C GLU A 916 -43.04 35.43 -13.66
N GLN A 917 -42.05 35.92 -14.42
CA GLN A 917 -42.22 36.57 -15.73
C GLN A 917 -42.46 35.54 -16.84
#